data_AF-A0A6N2M3U0-F1
#
_entry.id   AF-A0A6N2M3U0-F1
#
_cell.length_a   1.000
_cell.length_b   1.000
_cell.length_c   1.000
_cell.angle_alpha   90.00
_cell.angle_beta   90.00
_cell.angle_gamma   90.00
#
_symmetry.space_group_name_H-M   'P 1'
#
loop_
_entity.id
_entity.type
_entity.pdbx_description
1 polymer ?
#
loop_
_entity_poly.entity_id
_entity_poly.type
_entity_poly.pdbx_seq_one_letter_code
_entity_poly.pdbx_strand_id
1 'polypeptide(L)'
;MSKLPSGVPKMRSSILLTITLAIVLAGALPKNAVEAQNCGCAANLCCSKFGYCGTGNEYCGTGCRQGPCIASPSGSGSVADIVTPGFFNGIINQAPAGCAGKSFYTRNAFLSAVNSYPQFGKLGSAEASKREIAAFFAHVTHETGHFCYKEEINGASRNYCDATNKQYPCVPGKKYHGRGPIQLSWNYNYGPAGKSNNFDGLNDPDIVSRDAVVSFKTALWFWKNSVRPVVSQGFGATIRAINGNECNGGNAGAVQARVNAVNSYSQFGKLGSAEASKREIAAFFAHVTHETGHFCYKEEINGASLDYCDATNSQYPCAPGKKYHGRGPIQLTWNYNYGPAGNSNSFDGLNDPDIVSRDAVVSFKTALWFWMNSVRPVVSQGAPKMRSNILLTITLAIVLAGTLPKNVVEAQNCGCAANLCCSQYGYCGTGTAYCGTGCRQGPCSSSPTPTTPSGSGSVADIVTPGFFNGIINQAPAGCAGKSFYTRNAFLSAVNSYSQFGKLGSAEASKREIAAFFAHVTHETGHFCYKEEINGASLNYCDANNREYPCVPGKKYHGRGPIQLSWNYNYGPAGKSNNFDGLNDPGIVSRDAVVSFKTALWFWKNSVRPVVSQAKVSEQLFEPLMAMNAMVETQELCRLVLGIIEIIAVNSAFLLRITSLVRIYLKDLNTPVFEDFFNSKDSVFILNTTTLITSRLVRGQNRVTCVFSPQLFSSSFMTWLSCARRQLSYLRLFPSPCFLFLRFFPSLRFCPGLHFSI
;
A
#
# COMPACT_ATOMS: atom_id res chain seq x y z
N MET A 1 39.92 -24.61 -69.30
CA MET A 1 40.48 -25.65 -68.40
C MET A 1 41.11 -24.89 -67.24
N SER A 2 40.80 -25.03 -65.95
CA SER A 2 40.01 -25.95 -65.14
C SER A 2 39.75 -25.24 -63.78
N LYS A 3 38.60 -25.52 -63.15
CA LYS A 3 38.25 -25.13 -61.76
C LYS A 3 39.12 -25.84 -60.72
N LEU A 4 39.28 -25.26 -59.52
CA LEU A 4 39.16 -25.89 -58.18
C LEU A 4 39.27 -24.80 -57.06
N PRO A 5 38.80 -25.02 -55.81
CA PRO A 5 37.53 -24.48 -55.34
C PRO A 5 37.60 -23.49 -54.15
N SER A 6 36.49 -22.77 -53.99
CA SER A 6 36.08 -21.97 -52.84
C SER A 6 35.82 -22.82 -51.59
N GLY A 7 36.38 -22.43 -50.44
CA GLY A 7 36.07 -23.11 -49.18
C GLY A 7 36.93 -22.76 -47.96
N VAL A 8 37.08 -21.47 -47.62
CA VAL A 8 37.42 -21.08 -46.23
C VAL A 8 36.58 -19.85 -45.87
N PRO A 9 35.65 -19.92 -44.89
CA PRO A 9 34.97 -18.73 -44.44
C PRO A 9 35.99 -17.80 -43.77
N LYS A 10 36.19 -16.61 -44.33
CA LYS A 10 36.90 -15.52 -43.65
C LYS A 10 36.17 -15.23 -42.34
N MET A 11 36.75 -15.71 -41.24
CA MET A 11 36.30 -15.39 -39.90
C MET A 11 36.39 -13.87 -39.75
N ARG A 12 35.24 -13.21 -39.58
CA ARG A 12 35.16 -11.75 -39.47
C ARG A 12 36.05 -11.31 -38.31
N SER A 13 36.84 -10.25 -38.50
CA SER A 13 37.78 -9.69 -37.50
C SER A 13 37.15 -9.52 -36.10
N SER A 14 35.84 -9.27 -36.03
CA SER A 14 35.05 -9.17 -34.80
C SER A 14 34.93 -10.48 -34.01
N ILE A 15 34.97 -11.64 -34.67
CA ILE A 15 34.93 -12.98 -34.06
C ILE A 15 36.29 -13.32 -33.46
N LEU A 16 37.38 -12.98 -34.16
CA LEU A 16 38.72 -13.20 -33.64
C LEU A 16 38.97 -12.35 -32.38
N LEU A 17 38.49 -11.10 -32.37
CA LEU A 17 38.56 -10.18 -31.22
C LEU A 17 37.72 -10.64 -30.02
N THR A 18 36.55 -11.25 -30.26
CA THR A 18 35.72 -11.81 -29.18
C THR A 18 36.31 -13.09 -28.61
N ILE A 19 36.96 -13.91 -29.44
CA ILE A 19 37.67 -15.11 -28.99
C ILE A 19 38.91 -14.73 -28.16
N THR A 20 39.72 -13.75 -28.57
CA THR A 20 40.84 -13.26 -27.74
C THR A 20 40.38 -12.62 -26.45
N LEU A 21 39.27 -11.84 -26.47
CA LEU A 21 38.71 -11.26 -25.26
C LEU A 21 38.17 -12.34 -24.29
N ALA A 22 37.55 -13.40 -24.82
CA ALA A 22 37.08 -14.54 -24.02
C ALA A 22 38.24 -15.35 -23.41
N ILE A 23 39.35 -15.51 -24.12
CA ILE A 23 40.56 -16.19 -23.61
C ILE A 23 41.25 -15.35 -22.53
N VAL A 24 41.32 -14.02 -22.70
CA VAL A 24 41.87 -13.10 -21.70
C VAL A 24 40.99 -13.05 -20.44
N LEU A 25 39.66 -13.05 -20.60
CA LEU A 25 38.71 -13.15 -19.49
C LEU A 25 38.76 -14.51 -18.78
N ALA A 26 38.99 -15.61 -19.51
CA ALA A 26 39.16 -16.95 -18.93
C ALA A 26 40.50 -17.12 -18.20
N GLY A 27 41.56 -16.43 -18.65
CA GLY A 27 42.88 -16.42 -18.00
C GLY A 27 42.99 -15.46 -16.79
N ALA A 28 42.08 -14.50 -16.67
CA ALA A 28 42.04 -13.52 -15.59
C ALA A 28 41.11 -13.89 -14.41
N LEU A 29 40.55 -15.10 -14.39
CA LEU A 29 39.83 -15.60 -13.23
C LEU A 29 40.85 -16.04 -12.17
N PRO A 30 40.82 -15.48 -10.94
CA PRO A 30 41.60 -16.06 -9.85
C PRO A 30 41.10 -17.50 -9.62
N LYS A 31 42.00 -18.48 -9.79
CA LYS A 31 41.83 -19.85 -9.30
C LYS A 31 41.89 -19.86 -7.77
N ASN A 32 40.96 -19.18 -7.12
CA ASN A 32 40.67 -19.40 -5.71
C ASN A 32 39.40 -20.24 -5.69
N ALA A 33 39.57 -21.55 -5.57
CA ALA A 33 38.50 -22.44 -5.21
C ALA A 33 37.81 -21.87 -3.96
N VAL A 34 36.53 -21.55 -4.07
CA VAL A 34 35.71 -21.21 -2.91
C VAL A 34 35.47 -22.53 -2.20
N GLU A 35 36.28 -22.82 -1.18
CA GLU A 35 36.00 -23.93 -0.28
C GLU A 35 34.64 -23.71 0.38
N ALA A 36 33.73 -24.67 0.20
CA ALA A 36 32.55 -24.78 1.03
C ALA A 36 33.02 -25.13 2.44
N GLN A 37 33.04 -24.15 3.34
CA GLN A 37 33.46 -24.38 4.71
C GLN A 37 32.36 -25.11 5.48
N ASN A 38 32.77 -26.19 6.14
CA ASN A 38 31.94 -27.07 6.94
C ASN A 38 31.32 -26.28 8.13
N CYS A 39 30.05 -26.53 8.48
CA CYS A 39 29.41 -25.79 9.58
C CYS A 39 30.14 -26.06 10.92
N GLY A 40 30.70 -24.99 11.50
CA GLY A 40 31.44 -24.99 12.77
C GLY A 40 31.33 -23.63 13.46
N CYS A 41 30.15 -23.02 13.40
CA CYS A 41 29.92 -21.65 13.83
C CYS A 41 29.98 -21.52 15.37
N ALA A 42 30.50 -20.40 15.86
CA ALA A 42 30.41 -20.03 17.26
C ALA A 42 28.95 -20.04 17.74
N ALA A 43 28.70 -20.33 19.02
CA ALA A 43 27.38 -20.67 19.57
C ALA A 43 26.21 -19.72 19.23
N ASN A 44 26.50 -18.46 18.89
CA ASN A 44 25.49 -17.43 18.58
C ASN A 44 25.40 -17.05 17.09
N LEU A 45 26.09 -17.78 16.21
CA LEU A 45 26.10 -17.54 14.76
C LEU A 45 25.37 -18.67 14.04
N CYS A 46 24.59 -18.29 13.04
CA CYS A 46 23.86 -19.23 12.20
C CYS A 46 24.75 -19.67 11.05
N CYS A 47 24.76 -20.97 10.76
CA CYS A 47 25.30 -21.52 9.53
C CYS A 47 24.25 -21.35 8.43
N SER A 48 24.52 -20.51 7.45
CA SER A 48 23.62 -20.29 6.32
C SER A 48 23.43 -21.55 5.48
N LYS A 49 22.45 -21.53 4.57
CA LYS A 49 22.25 -22.60 3.59
C LYS A 49 23.45 -22.86 2.69
N PHE A 50 24.45 -21.99 2.69
CA PHE A 50 25.69 -22.08 1.92
C PHE A 50 26.92 -22.40 2.77
N GLY A 51 26.78 -22.64 4.08
CA GLY A 51 27.90 -23.01 4.96
C GLY A 51 28.62 -21.83 5.62
N TYR A 52 28.09 -20.61 5.54
CA TYR A 52 28.72 -19.42 6.12
C TYR A 52 28.13 -19.07 7.48
N CYS A 53 28.99 -18.68 8.43
CA CYS A 53 28.58 -18.25 9.76
C CYS A 53 28.24 -16.76 9.78
N GLY A 54 27.08 -16.39 10.31
CA GLY A 54 26.71 -14.99 10.45
C GLY A 54 25.44 -14.78 11.26
N THR A 55 25.06 -13.51 11.40
CA THR A 55 23.79 -13.09 12.00
C THR A 55 22.94 -12.39 10.94
N GLY A 56 21.62 -12.32 11.16
CA GLY A 56 20.69 -11.75 10.18
C GLY A 56 20.04 -12.79 9.28
N ASN A 57 19.05 -12.37 8.50
CA ASN A 57 18.16 -13.27 7.77
C ASN A 57 18.88 -14.02 6.63
N GLU A 58 19.98 -13.48 6.10
CA GLU A 58 20.80 -14.15 5.08
C GLU A 58 21.50 -15.41 5.61
N TYR A 59 21.76 -15.47 6.93
CA TYR A 59 22.47 -16.57 7.60
C TYR A 59 21.54 -17.43 8.46
N CYS A 60 20.66 -16.77 9.23
CA CYS A 60 19.74 -17.40 10.17
C CYS A 60 18.36 -17.69 9.60
N GLY A 61 18.05 -17.18 8.40
CA GLY A 61 16.75 -17.35 7.77
C GLY A 61 16.61 -18.67 7.02
N THR A 62 15.81 -18.65 5.94
CA THR A 62 15.44 -19.86 5.18
C THR A 62 16.64 -20.69 4.72
N GLY A 63 16.71 -21.94 5.19
CA GLY A 63 17.76 -22.90 4.84
C GLY A 63 18.98 -22.87 5.75
N CYS A 64 18.94 -22.13 6.86
CA CYS A 64 19.95 -22.22 7.93
C CYS A 64 20.14 -23.67 8.39
N ARG A 65 21.42 -24.10 8.45
CA ARG A 65 21.85 -25.50 8.67
C ARG A 65 22.17 -25.82 10.13
N GLN A 66 22.65 -24.84 10.90
CA GLN A 66 23.08 -24.96 12.31
C GLN A 66 23.08 -23.57 13.00
N GLY A 67 23.12 -23.52 14.32
CA GLY A 67 23.08 -22.28 15.11
C GLY A 67 21.65 -21.80 15.41
N PRO A 68 21.45 -20.56 15.90
CA PRO A 68 20.14 -20.02 16.28
C PRO A 68 19.30 -19.63 15.05
N CYS A 69 19.02 -20.60 14.18
CA CYS A 69 18.19 -20.43 13.00
C CYS A 69 16.81 -19.87 13.40
N ILE A 70 16.39 -18.80 12.73
CA ILE A 70 15.11 -18.15 12.99
C ILE A 70 14.03 -19.03 12.38
N ALA A 71 13.20 -19.64 13.23
CA ALA A 71 11.91 -20.14 12.78
C ALA A 71 11.06 -18.93 12.35
N SER A 72 10.77 -18.82 11.05
CA SER A 72 10.04 -17.70 10.48
C SER A 72 8.79 -17.35 11.30
N PRO A 73 8.58 -16.08 11.70
CA PRO A 73 7.31 -15.65 12.25
C PRO A 73 6.21 -15.90 11.22
N SER A 74 5.19 -16.64 11.61
CA SER A 74 3.97 -16.91 10.87
C SER A 74 3.15 -15.62 10.70
N GLY A 75 3.62 -14.74 9.82
CA GLY A 75 2.91 -13.54 9.34
C GLY A 75 2.34 -13.72 7.94
N SER A 76 1.97 -14.94 7.52
CA SER A 76 1.14 -15.09 6.32
C SER A 76 -0.28 -14.67 6.70
N GLY A 77 -0.77 -13.54 6.17
CA GLY A 77 -2.21 -13.28 6.17
C GLY A 77 -2.97 -14.48 5.62
N SER A 78 -4.23 -14.67 6.02
CA SER A 78 -4.98 -15.84 5.55
C SER A 78 -5.14 -15.78 4.02
N VAL A 79 -5.24 -16.93 3.36
CA VAL A 79 -5.51 -16.96 1.91
C VAL A 79 -6.81 -16.19 1.58
N ALA A 80 -7.76 -16.16 2.51
CA ALA A 80 -9.01 -15.40 2.38
C ALA A 80 -8.77 -13.88 2.36
N ASP A 81 -7.79 -13.37 3.11
CA ASP A 81 -7.46 -11.94 3.14
C ASP A 81 -6.77 -11.48 1.85
N ILE A 82 -6.03 -12.38 1.20
CA ILE A 82 -5.36 -12.10 -0.08
C ILE A 82 -6.32 -12.28 -1.26
N VAL A 83 -7.07 -13.38 -1.28
CA VAL A 83 -8.09 -13.66 -2.30
C VAL A 83 -9.40 -13.06 -1.82
N THR A 84 -9.53 -11.74 -1.89
CA THR A 84 -10.77 -11.03 -1.52
C THR A 84 -11.89 -11.29 -2.55
N PRO A 85 -13.16 -10.98 -2.25
CA PRO A 85 -14.22 -10.99 -3.25
C PRO A 85 -13.87 -10.13 -4.47
N GLY A 86 -13.29 -8.95 -4.26
CA GLY A 86 -12.86 -8.05 -5.34
C GLY A 86 -11.77 -8.67 -6.23
N PHE A 87 -10.77 -9.34 -5.65
CA PHE A 87 -9.74 -10.05 -6.41
C PHE A 87 -10.34 -11.16 -7.27
N PHE A 88 -11.14 -12.04 -6.68
CA PHE A 88 -11.74 -13.17 -7.39
C PHE A 88 -12.72 -12.69 -8.48
N ASN A 89 -13.57 -11.72 -8.14
CA ASN A 89 -14.54 -11.14 -9.08
C ASN A 89 -13.84 -10.39 -10.22
N GLY A 90 -12.71 -9.75 -9.96
CA GLY A 90 -11.89 -9.10 -10.98
C GLY A 90 -11.36 -10.06 -12.05
N ILE A 91 -11.20 -11.35 -11.75
CA ILE A 91 -10.84 -12.38 -12.73
C ILE A 91 -12.10 -12.84 -13.47
N ILE A 92 -13.09 -13.35 -12.74
CA ILE A 92 -14.26 -14.02 -13.34
C ILE A 92 -15.15 -13.06 -14.14
N ASN A 93 -15.14 -11.76 -13.84
CA ASN A 93 -15.92 -10.77 -14.58
C ASN A 93 -15.36 -10.51 -15.99
N GLN A 94 -14.09 -10.85 -16.25
CA GLN A 94 -13.50 -10.75 -17.58
C GLN A 94 -14.01 -11.84 -18.54
N ALA A 95 -14.56 -12.95 -18.02
CA ALA A 95 -15.19 -13.96 -18.85
C ALA A 95 -16.51 -13.45 -19.46
N PRO A 96 -16.84 -13.82 -20.72
CA PRO A 96 -18.15 -13.54 -21.32
C PRO A 96 -19.32 -14.00 -20.44
N ALA A 97 -20.45 -13.28 -20.51
CA ALA A 97 -21.62 -13.55 -19.65
C ALA A 97 -22.18 -14.98 -19.80
N GLY A 98 -22.11 -15.56 -21.01
CA GLY A 98 -22.62 -16.92 -21.30
C GLY A 98 -21.70 -18.07 -20.89
N CYS A 99 -20.56 -17.79 -20.24
CA CYS A 99 -19.62 -18.84 -19.86
C CYS A 99 -20.16 -19.74 -18.75
N ALA A 100 -20.16 -21.05 -18.97
CA ALA A 100 -20.61 -22.05 -17.99
C ALA A 100 -19.85 -21.99 -16.66
N GLY A 101 -18.58 -21.57 -16.67
CA GLY A 101 -17.78 -21.45 -15.47
C GLY A 101 -18.18 -20.29 -14.54
N LYS A 102 -18.91 -19.27 -15.03
CA LYS A 102 -19.33 -18.11 -14.20
C LYS A 102 -20.24 -18.48 -13.04
N SER A 103 -21.15 -19.43 -13.24
CA SER A 103 -22.04 -19.93 -12.18
C SER A 103 -21.44 -21.09 -11.39
N PHE A 104 -20.38 -21.71 -11.91
CA PHE A 104 -19.73 -22.86 -11.32
C PHE A 104 -18.64 -22.48 -10.32
N TYR A 105 -17.71 -21.59 -10.69
CA TYR A 105 -16.58 -21.21 -9.86
C TYR A 105 -16.95 -20.08 -8.90
N THR A 106 -16.88 -20.36 -7.61
CA THR A 106 -17.10 -19.36 -6.56
C THR A 106 -15.89 -19.22 -5.66
N ARG A 107 -15.70 -18.02 -5.12
CA ARG A 107 -14.68 -17.77 -4.08
C ARG A 107 -14.86 -18.71 -2.88
N ASN A 108 -16.10 -18.98 -2.48
CA ASN A 108 -16.39 -19.86 -1.34
C ASN A 108 -15.98 -21.31 -1.63
N ALA A 109 -16.20 -21.80 -2.85
CA ALA A 109 -15.72 -23.13 -3.25
C ALA A 109 -14.18 -23.19 -3.22
N PHE A 110 -13.50 -22.15 -3.70
CA PHE A 110 -12.05 -22.04 -3.61
C PHE A 110 -11.55 -22.07 -2.15
N LEU A 111 -12.12 -21.24 -1.27
CA LEU A 111 -11.70 -21.19 0.14
C LEU A 111 -12.00 -22.52 0.87
N SER A 112 -13.12 -23.17 0.53
CA SER A 112 -13.44 -24.50 1.06
C SER A 112 -12.42 -25.54 0.64
N ALA A 113 -11.93 -25.48 -0.62
CA ALA A 113 -10.86 -26.35 -1.10
C ALA A 113 -9.51 -26.05 -0.42
N VAL A 114 -9.18 -24.77 -0.19
CA VAL A 114 -7.94 -24.34 0.49
C VAL A 114 -7.81 -24.94 1.89
N ASN A 115 -8.91 -25.21 2.60
CA ASN A 115 -8.87 -25.88 3.91
C ASN A 115 -8.20 -27.26 3.87
N SER A 116 -8.21 -27.95 2.72
CA SER A 116 -7.51 -29.23 2.52
C SER A 116 -6.01 -29.06 2.17
N TYR A 117 -5.57 -27.82 1.94
CA TYR A 117 -4.22 -27.47 1.52
C TYR A 117 -3.64 -26.35 2.40
N PRO A 118 -3.46 -26.58 3.72
CA PRO A 118 -3.11 -25.53 4.69
C PRO A 118 -1.74 -24.88 4.46
N GLN A 119 -0.92 -25.44 3.57
CA GLN A 119 0.40 -24.94 3.19
C GLN A 119 0.37 -24.01 1.97
N PHE A 120 -0.71 -24.02 1.19
CA PHE A 120 -0.88 -23.13 0.04
C PHE A 120 -1.01 -21.69 0.52
N GLY A 121 -0.29 -20.76 -0.13
CA GLY A 121 -0.28 -19.35 0.26
C GLY A 121 0.42 -19.11 1.61
N LYS A 122 1.35 -19.99 2.00
CA LYS A 122 2.15 -19.87 3.23
C LYS A 122 3.63 -20.08 2.95
N LEU A 123 4.18 -19.32 2.00
CA LEU A 123 5.54 -19.51 1.50
C LEU A 123 6.53 -18.62 2.26
N GLY A 124 6.78 -18.91 3.54
CA GLY A 124 7.86 -18.30 4.36
C GLY A 124 7.77 -16.80 4.67
N SER A 125 7.04 -15.99 3.89
CA SER A 125 6.73 -14.58 4.13
C SER A 125 5.39 -14.18 3.48
N ALA A 126 4.80 -13.06 3.94
CA ALA A 126 3.56 -12.51 3.36
C ALA A 126 3.70 -12.22 1.85
N GLU A 127 4.83 -11.64 1.44
CA GLU A 127 5.07 -11.29 0.04
C GLU A 127 5.25 -12.51 -0.86
N ALA A 128 5.94 -13.55 -0.37
CA ALA A 128 6.07 -14.80 -1.09
C ALA A 128 4.73 -15.57 -1.15
N SER A 129 3.90 -15.46 -0.11
CA SER A 129 2.54 -16.01 -0.09
C SER A 129 1.62 -15.33 -1.12
N LYS A 130 1.64 -13.99 -1.19
CA LYS A 130 0.93 -13.23 -2.23
C LYS A 130 1.42 -13.61 -3.64
N ARG A 131 2.72 -13.81 -3.82
CA ARG A 131 3.31 -14.25 -5.11
C ARG A 131 2.87 -15.67 -5.49
N GLU A 132 2.84 -16.61 -4.54
CA GLU A 132 2.34 -17.97 -4.79
C GLU A 132 0.88 -17.94 -5.25
N ILE A 133 0.03 -17.17 -4.55
CA ILE A 133 -1.39 -17.02 -4.89
C ILE A 133 -1.56 -16.36 -6.27
N ALA A 134 -0.85 -15.26 -6.54
CA ALA A 134 -0.92 -14.59 -7.84
C ALA A 134 -0.47 -15.50 -9.00
N ALA A 135 0.61 -16.27 -8.80
CA ALA A 135 1.08 -17.23 -9.80
C ALA A 135 0.04 -18.33 -10.05
N PHE A 136 -0.56 -18.89 -9.00
CA PHE A 136 -1.64 -19.87 -9.12
C PHE A 136 -2.82 -19.33 -9.96
N PHE A 137 -3.34 -18.15 -9.62
CA PHE A 137 -4.47 -17.57 -10.36
C PHE A 137 -4.12 -17.12 -11.78
N ALA A 138 -2.86 -16.76 -12.07
CA ALA A 138 -2.42 -16.50 -13.44
C ALA A 138 -2.47 -17.75 -14.33
N HIS A 139 -2.04 -18.88 -13.80
CA HIS A 139 -2.17 -20.15 -14.51
C HIS A 139 -3.64 -20.52 -14.69
N VAL A 140 -4.44 -20.47 -13.61
CA VAL A 140 -5.87 -20.76 -13.68
C VAL A 140 -6.59 -19.90 -14.71
N THR A 141 -6.30 -18.61 -14.74
CA THR A 141 -6.89 -17.66 -15.70
C THR A 141 -6.57 -18.05 -17.13
N HIS A 142 -5.32 -18.45 -17.40
CA HIS A 142 -4.93 -18.93 -18.71
C HIS A 142 -5.65 -20.23 -19.09
N GLU A 143 -5.61 -21.24 -18.21
CA GLU A 143 -6.18 -22.57 -18.49
C GLU A 143 -7.69 -22.54 -18.73
N THR A 144 -8.40 -21.65 -18.04
CA THR A 144 -9.87 -21.62 -18.06
C THR A 144 -10.44 -20.48 -18.88
N GLY A 145 -9.59 -19.59 -19.43
CA GLY A 145 -10.04 -18.34 -20.03
C GLY A 145 -10.82 -17.49 -19.02
N HIS A 146 -10.18 -17.11 -17.91
CA HIS A 146 -10.77 -16.29 -16.84
C HIS A 146 -11.96 -16.95 -16.14
N PHE A 147 -11.85 -18.25 -15.85
CA PHE A 147 -12.94 -19.09 -15.32
C PHE A 147 -14.11 -19.28 -16.28
N CYS A 148 -13.94 -19.09 -17.58
CA CYS A 148 -15.02 -19.35 -18.55
C CYS A 148 -15.32 -20.85 -18.69
N TYR A 149 -14.26 -21.67 -18.77
CA TYR A 149 -14.35 -23.10 -19.05
C TYR A 149 -14.13 -23.95 -17.81
N LYS A 150 -15.01 -24.93 -17.60
CA LYS A 150 -14.87 -26.00 -16.60
C LYS A 150 -14.32 -27.30 -17.17
N GLU A 151 -14.34 -27.42 -18.48
CA GLU A 151 -13.86 -28.55 -19.28
C GLU A 151 -13.14 -28.01 -20.50
N GLU A 152 -12.17 -28.78 -20.98
CA GLU A 152 -11.42 -28.50 -22.19
C GLU A 152 -12.37 -28.34 -23.39
N ILE A 153 -12.09 -27.36 -24.25
CA ILE A 153 -12.86 -27.16 -25.48
C ILE A 153 -12.74 -28.41 -26.34
N ASN A 154 -13.89 -29.03 -26.67
CA ASN A 154 -13.99 -30.33 -27.34
C ASN A 154 -13.35 -31.49 -26.55
N GLY A 155 -13.16 -31.38 -25.23
CA GLY A 155 -12.55 -32.42 -24.40
C GLY A 155 -13.27 -33.77 -24.47
N ALA A 156 -14.61 -33.75 -24.63
CA ALA A 156 -15.40 -34.96 -24.81
C ALA A 156 -14.98 -35.81 -26.03
N SER A 157 -14.31 -35.25 -27.04
CA SER A 157 -13.77 -36.01 -28.18
C SER A 157 -12.36 -36.56 -27.93
N ARG A 158 -11.71 -36.19 -26.82
CA ARG A 158 -10.33 -36.57 -26.49
C ARG A 158 -10.28 -37.55 -25.31
N ASN A 159 -9.53 -38.63 -25.46
CA ASN A 159 -9.51 -39.72 -24.47
C ASN A 159 -8.58 -39.45 -23.28
N TYR A 160 -7.38 -38.89 -23.54
CA TYR A 160 -6.33 -38.65 -22.53
C TYR A 160 -6.11 -39.86 -21.61
N CYS A 161 -6.05 -41.05 -22.20
CA CYS A 161 -5.81 -42.30 -21.49
C CYS A 161 -4.45 -42.85 -21.92
N ASP A 162 -3.55 -43.02 -20.96
CA ASP A 162 -2.36 -43.83 -21.11
C ASP A 162 -2.66 -45.26 -20.63
N ALA A 163 -2.93 -46.15 -21.57
CA ALA A 163 -3.22 -47.56 -21.32
C ALA A 163 -2.01 -48.36 -20.80
N THR A 164 -0.80 -47.79 -20.89
CA THR A 164 0.42 -48.43 -20.37
C THR A 164 0.55 -48.25 -18.86
N ASN A 165 -0.10 -47.23 -18.28
CA ASN A 165 -0.07 -46.98 -16.84
C ASN A 165 -0.88 -48.03 -16.07
N LYS A 166 -0.18 -48.97 -15.41
CA LYS A 166 -0.81 -50.06 -14.64
C LYS A 166 -1.26 -49.65 -13.24
N GLN A 167 -0.70 -48.57 -12.70
CA GLN A 167 -1.05 -48.09 -11.35
C GLN A 167 -2.39 -47.35 -11.34
N TYR A 168 -2.68 -46.60 -12.41
CA TYR A 168 -3.91 -45.87 -12.60
C TYR A 168 -4.53 -46.25 -13.95
N PRO A 169 -5.09 -47.47 -14.07
CA PRO A 169 -5.60 -47.98 -15.33
C PRO A 169 -6.78 -47.14 -15.83
N CYS A 170 -6.89 -47.03 -17.16
CA CYS A 170 -8.06 -46.40 -17.76
C CYS A 170 -9.30 -47.27 -17.57
N VAL A 171 -10.40 -46.64 -17.15
CA VAL A 171 -11.69 -47.31 -17.01
C VAL A 171 -12.43 -47.29 -18.35
N PRO A 172 -12.95 -48.43 -18.85
CA PRO A 172 -13.74 -48.47 -20.09
C PRO A 172 -14.85 -47.42 -20.10
N GLY A 173 -14.97 -46.67 -21.21
CA GLY A 173 -15.99 -45.63 -21.37
C GLY A 173 -15.69 -44.30 -20.66
N LYS A 174 -14.61 -44.20 -19.87
CA LYS A 174 -14.21 -42.96 -19.19
C LYS A 174 -13.12 -42.21 -19.98
N LYS A 175 -13.15 -40.88 -19.88
CA LYS A 175 -12.22 -39.97 -20.57
C LYS A 175 -11.63 -38.97 -19.58
N TYR A 176 -10.33 -38.72 -19.70
CA TYR A 176 -9.56 -37.94 -18.74
C TYR A 176 -9.04 -36.62 -19.35
N HIS A 177 -9.85 -35.98 -20.20
CA HIS A 177 -9.55 -34.66 -20.78
C HIS A 177 -9.48 -33.56 -19.71
N GLY A 178 -9.03 -32.37 -20.11
CA GLY A 178 -8.85 -31.25 -19.18
C GLY A 178 -10.12 -30.86 -18.45
N ARG A 179 -10.10 -30.86 -17.11
CA ARG A 179 -11.19 -30.33 -16.28
C ARG A 179 -10.69 -29.44 -15.16
N GLY A 180 -11.53 -28.50 -14.75
CA GLY A 180 -11.28 -27.61 -13.62
C GLY A 180 -10.21 -26.53 -13.87
N PRO A 181 -9.79 -25.82 -12.80
CA PRO A 181 -8.98 -24.62 -12.87
C PRO A 181 -7.58 -24.82 -13.48
N ILE A 182 -7.01 -26.01 -13.38
CA ILE A 182 -5.69 -26.32 -13.96
C ILE A 182 -5.79 -27.21 -15.22
N GLN A 183 -7.01 -27.47 -15.70
CA GLN A 183 -7.28 -28.41 -16.79
C GLN A 183 -6.61 -29.78 -16.56
N LEU A 184 -6.88 -30.37 -15.39
CA LEU A 184 -6.34 -31.68 -15.00
C LEU A 184 -6.64 -32.70 -16.10
N SER A 185 -5.59 -33.32 -16.62
CA SER A 185 -5.66 -34.24 -17.77
C SER A 185 -4.89 -35.51 -17.48
N TRP A 186 -5.28 -36.62 -18.12
CA TRP A 186 -4.69 -37.96 -18.01
C TRP A 186 -5.08 -38.81 -16.79
N ASN A 187 -5.35 -40.09 -17.02
CA ASN A 187 -5.67 -41.10 -15.99
C ASN A 187 -4.65 -41.10 -14.83
N TYR A 188 -3.37 -40.96 -15.14
CA TYR A 188 -2.30 -40.93 -14.14
C TYR A 188 -2.26 -39.66 -13.28
N ASN A 189 -3.02 -38.61 -13.62
CA ASN A 189 -3.25 -37.45 -12.76
C ASN A 189 -4.59 -37.55 -12.02
N TYR A 190 -5.64 -38.00 -12.70
CA TYR A 190 -6.97 -38.18 -12.09
C TYR A 190 -6.98 -39.19 -10.95
N GLY A 191 -6.34 -40.34 -11.13
CA GLY A 191 -6.25 -41.38 -10.10
C GLY A 191 -5.64 -40.90 -8.78
N PRO A 192 -4.39 -40.38 -8.76
CA PRO A 192 -3.78 -39.91 -7.53
C PRO A 192 -4.40 -38.62 -6.99
N ALA A 193 -4.93 -37.73 -7.83
CA ALA A 193 -5.69 -36.57 -7.36
C ALA A 193 -6.97 -36.99 -6.61
N GLY A 194 -7.68 -37.98 -7.16
CA GLY A 194 -8.85 -38.60 -6.55
C GLY A 194 -8.54 -39.21 -5.20
N LYS A 195 -7.52 -40.07 -5.15
CA LYS A 195 -7.05 -40.70 -3.92
C LYS A 195 -6.67 -39.69 -2.84
N SER A 196 -6.02 -38.58 -3.22
CA SER A 196 -5.60 -37.54 -2.26
C SER A 196 -6.76 -36.68 -1.73
N ASN A 197 -7.87 -36.59 -2.46
CA ASN A 197 -8.98 -35.67 -2.16
C ASN A 197 -10.29 -36.38 -1.84
N ASN A 198 -10.25 -37.71 -1.69
CA ASN A 198 -11.39 -38.57 -1.38
C ASN A 198 -12.51 -38.48 -2.44
N PHE A 199 -12.14 -38.58 -3.71
CA PHE A 199 -13.09 -38.81 -4.82
C PHE A 199 -12.56 -39.89 -5.77
N ASP A 200 -13.45 -40.54 -6.51
CA ASP A 200 -13.06 -41.55 -7.49
C ASP A 200 -12.71 -40.91 -8.84
N GLY A 201 -11.44 -40.52 -8.99
CA GLY A 201 -10.98 -39.89 -10.23
C GLY A 201 -10.92 -40.81 -11.44
N LEU A 202 -10.92 -42.14 -11.27
CA LEU A 202 -10.83 -43.08 -12.38
C LEU A 202 -12.20 -43.47 -12.92
N ASN A 203 -13.16 -43.77 -12.03
CA ASN A 203 -14.52 -44.14 -12.42
C ASN A 203 -15.46 -42.92 -12.58
N ASP A 204 -15.18 -41.80 -11.93
CA ASP A 204 -15.97 -40.57 -12.03
C ASP A 204 -15.09 -39.33 -12.28
N PRO A 205 -14.34 -39.26 -13.40
CA PRO A 205 -13.54 -38.08 -13.73
C PRO A 205 -14.40 -36.81 -13.95
N ASP A 206 -15.69 -36.96 -14.28
CA ASP A 206 -16.62 -35.85 -14.49
C ASP A 206 -16.95 -35.08 -13.20
N ILE A 207 -16.68 -35.66 -12.02
CA ILE A 207 -16.87 -34.95 -10.75
C ILE A 207 -16.08 -33.63 -10.70
N VAL A 208 -14.93 -33.55 -11.39
CA VAL A 208 -14.08 -32.35 -11.46
C VAL A 208 -14.77 -31.18 -12.17
N SER A 209 -15.77 -31.43 -13.03
CA SER A 209 -16.57 -30.41 -13.71
C SER A 209 -18.04 -30.32 -13.20
N ARG A 210 -18.40 -31.14 -12.21
CA ARG A 210 -19.72 -31.13 -11.54
C ARG A 210 -19.69 -30.55 -10.12
N ASP A 211 -18.56 -30.66 -9.42
CA ASP A 211 -18.38 -30.11 -8.07
C ASP A 211 -17.22 -29.09 -8.03
N ALA A 212 -17.52 -27.84 -7.71
CA ALA A 212 -16.55 -26.75 -7.73
C ALA A 212 -15.47 -26.88 -6.64
N VAL A 213 -15.79 -27.48 -5.48
CA VAL A 213 -14.82 -27.70 -4.40
C VAL A 213 -13.85 -28.79 -4.82
N VAL A 214 -14.34 -29.90 -5.38
CA VAL A 214 -13.49 -30.96 -5.94
C VAL A 214 -12.63 -30.40 -7.09
N SER A 215 -13.21 -29.55 -7.93
CA SER A 215 -12.50 -28.84 -9.01
C SER A 215 -11.31 -28.02 -8.50
N PHE A 216 -11.50 -27.20 -7.47
CA PHE A 216 -10.40 -26.45 -6.87
C PHE A 216 -9.40 -27.34 -6.13
N LYS A 217 -9.86 -28.42 -5.48
CA LYS A 217 -8.99 -29.40 -4.83
C LYS A 217 -8.05 -30.08 -5.81
N THR A 218 -8.48 -30.42 -7.02
CA THR A 218 -7.58 -30.99 -8.04
C THR A 218 -6.53 -29.99 -8.51
N ALA A 219 -6.88 -28.71 -8.66
CA ALA A 219 -5.93 -27.66 -8.99
C ALA A 219 -4.89 -27.44 -7.88
N LEU A 220 -5.32 -27.40 -6.62
CA LEU A 220 -4.44 -27.27 -5.46
C LEU A 220 -3.57 -28.52 -5.25
N TRP A 221 -4.11 -29.71 -5.54
CA TRP A 221 -3.36 -30.96 -5.58
C TRP A 221 -2.22 -30.87 -6.59
N PHE A 222 -2.52 -30.49 -7.84
CA PHE A 222 -1.52 -30.38 -8.88
C PHE A 222 -0.48 -29.31 -8.51
N TRP A 223 -0.93 -28.16 -8.01
CA TRP A 223 -0.04 -27.10 -7.54
C TRP A 223 0.92 -27.59 -6.47
N LYS A 224 0.42 -28.25 -5.42
CA LYS A 224 1.24 -28.79 -4.32
C LYS A 224 2.32 -29.75 -4.82
N ASN A 225 1.96 -30.67 -5.73
CA ASN A 225 2.83 -31.78 -6.12
C ASN A 225 3.78 -31.42 -7.27
N SER A 226 3.34 -30.60 -8.22
CA SER A 226 4.09 -30.36 -9.47
C SER A 226 4.67 -28.94 -9.55
N VAL A 227 3.99 -27.94 -9.00
CA VAL A 227 4.33 -26.52 -9.24
C VAL A 227 5.05 -25.88 -8.06
N ARG A 228 4.50 -26.04 -6.85
CA ARG A 228 5.05 -25.49 -5.61
C ARG A 228 6.53 -25.81 -5.38
N PRO A 229 7.05 -27.02 -5.70
CA PRO A 229 8.48 -27.32 -5.58
C PRO A 229 9.39 -26.44 -6.44
N VAL A 230 8.87 -25.86 -7.53
CA VAL A 230 9.64 -25.02 -8.47
C VAL A 230 9.30 -23.53 -8.39
N VAL A 231 8.35 -23.11 -7.53
CA VAL A 231 7.96 -21.69 -7.38
C VAL A 231 9.16 -20.80 -7.04
N SER A 232 10.11 -21.28 -6.23
CA SER A 232 11.32 -20.53 -5.87
C SER A 232 12.29 -20.32 -7.04
N GLN A 233 12.13 -21.06 -8.14
CA GLN A 233 12.93 -20.93 -9.36
C GLN A 233 12.34 -19.86 -10.31
N GLY A 234 11.19 -19.28 -9.96
CA GLY A 234 10.53 -18.21 -10.72
C GLY A 234 9.34 -18.68 -11.56
N PHE A 235 8.55 -17.74 -12.05
CA PHE A 235 7.30 -18.01 -12.78
C PHE A 235 7.51 -18.78 -14.10
N GLY A 236 8.67 -18.62 -14.76
CA GLY A 236 9.01 -19.44 -15.93
C GLY A 236 9.09 -20.94 -15.60
N ALA A 237 9.56 -21.30 -14.40
CA ALA A 237 9.62 -22.68 -13.95
C ALA A 237 8.21 -23.24 -13.64
N THR A 238 7.30 -22.40 -13.15
CA THR A 238 5.89 -22.81 -12.92
C THR A 238 5.16 -23.07 -14.24
N ILE A 239 5.40 -22.25 -15.28
CA ILE A 239 4.91 -22.51 -16.65
C ILE A 239 5.45 -23.86 -17.15
N ARG A 240 6.75 -24.11 -16.98
CA ARG A 240 7.36 -25.38 -17.42
C ARG A 240 6.80 -26.59 -16.68
N ALA A 241 6.50 -26.46 -15.40
CA ALA A 241 5.89 -27.53 -14.60
C ALA A 241 4.43 -27.82 -14.99
N ILE A 242 3.69 -26.82 -15.45
CA ILE A 242 2.29 -26.97 -15.88
C ILE A 242 2.22 -27.48 -17.32
N ASN A 243 2.93 -26.83 -18.24
CA ASN A 243 2.95 -27.21 -19.65
C ASN A 243 4.30 -26.88 -20.29
N GLY A 244 5.28 -27.75 -20.07
CA GLY A 244 6.63 -27.62 -20.62
C GLY A 244 6.69 -27.51 -22.15
N ASN A 245 5.67 -28.01 -22.85
CA ASN A 245 5.59 -27.94 -24.31
C ASN A 245 5.34 -26.51 -24.83
N GLU A 246 4.88 -25.58 -23.99
CA GLU A 246 4.76 -24.17 -24.35
C GLU A 246 6.13 -23.46 -24.37
N CYS A 247 7.13 -24.01 -23.66
CA CYS A 247 8.45 -23.41 -23.49
C CYS A 247 9.36 -23.66 -24.71
N ASN A 248 10.55 -23.03 -24.70
CA ASN A 248 11.60 -23.25 -25.71
C ASN A 248 11.15 -23.02 -27.17
N GLY A 249 10.21 -22.08 -27.39
CA GLY A 249 9.67 -21.76 -28.71
C GLY A 249 8.41 -22.53 -29.11
N GLY A 250 7.88 -23.40 -28.25
CA GLY A 250 6.68 -24.18 -28.55
C GLY A 250 5.41 -23.36 -28.70
N ASN A 251 5.01 -22.59 -27.68
CA ASN A 251 3.88 -21.68 -27.75
C ASN A 251 4.16 -20.38 -26.98
N ALA A 252 4.93 -19.49 -27.60
CA ALA A 252 5.29 -18.21 -27.02
C ALA A 252 4.08 -17.33 -26.66
N GLY A 253 2.98 -17.42 -27.42
CA GLY A 253 1.74 -16.70 -27.14
C GLY A 253 1.08 -17.12 -25.82
N ALA A 254 1.02 -18.43 -25.56
CA ALA A 254 0.50 -18.97 -24.30
C ALA A 254 1.38 -18.59 -23.10
N VAL A 255 2.70 -18.72 -23.24
CA VAL A 255 3.67 -18.25 -22.23
C VAL A 255 3.46 -16.77 -21.94
N GLN A 256 3.34 -15.94 -22.98
CA GLN A 256 3.13 -14.50 -22.84
C GLN A 256 1.79 -14.17 -22.18
N ALA A 257 0.71 -14.89 -22.49
CA ALA A 257 -0.60 -14.71 -21.85
C ALA A 257 -0.54 -14.98 -20.34
N ARG A 258 0.16 -16.03 -19.91
CA ARG A 258 0.39 -16.32 -18.48
C ARG A 258 1.22 -15.24 -17.80
N VAL A 259 2.28 -14.77 -18.47
CA VAL A 259 3.11 -13.66 -17.99
C VAL A 259 2.29 -12.38 -17.85
N ASN A 260 1.43 -12.08 -18.82
CA ASN A 260 0.55 -10.92 -18.77
C ASN A 260 -0.45 -11.03 -17.61
N ALA A 261 -1.03 -12.21 -17.37
CA ALA A 261 -1.96 -12.44 -16.25
C ALA A 261 -1.26 -12.30 -14.89
N VAL A 262 -0.08 -12.92 -14.69
CA VAL A 262 0.63 -12.76 -13.40
C VAL A 262 1.07 -11.31 -13.20
N ASN A 263 1.44 -10.62 -14.28
CA ASN A 263 1.78 -9.21 -14.24
C ASN A 263 0.53 -8.38 -13.90
N SER A 264 -0.63 -8.58 -14.54
CA SER A 264 -1.85 -7.81 -14.28
C SER A 264 -2.33 -7.90 -12.82
N TYR A 265 -2.06 -9.02 -12.12
CA TYR A 265 -2.33 -9.17 -10.69
C TYR A 265 -1.29 -8.51 -9.76
N SER A 266 -0.18 -8.01 -10.29
CA SER A 266 1.00 -7.65 -9.49
C SER A 266 1.69 -6.33 -9.83
N GLN A 267 1.17 -5.48 -10.73
CA GLN A 267 2.02 -4.40 -11.26
C GLN A 267 2.29 -3.21 -10.34
N PHE A 268 1.28 -2.59 -9.70
CA PHE A 268 1.53 -1.31 -9.00
C PHE A 268 2.56 -1.48 -7.87
N GLY A 269 3.67 -0.73 -7.96
CA GLY A 269 4.76 -0.78 -7.00
C GLY A 269 5.66 -2.01 -7.13
N LYS A 270 5.84 -2.54 -8.35
CA LYS A 270 6.71 -3.69 -8.67
C LYS A 270 7.49 -3.48 -9.96
N LEU A 271 8.27 -2.40 -10.05
CA LEU A 271 9.15 -2.13 -11.18
C LEU A 271 10.51 -2.78 -10.93
N GLY A 272 10.79 -3.92 -11.60
CA GLY A 272 12.11 -4.56 -11.68
C GLY A 272 12.75 -4.98 -10.34
N SER A 273 13.30 -4.03 -9.59
CA SER A 273 13.93 -4.22 -8.27
C SER A 273 13.08 -3.62 -7.15
N ALA A 274 13.34 -4.00 -5.90
CA ALA A 274 12.69 -3.38 -4.73
C ALA A 274 12.88 -1.84 -4.71
N GLU A 275 14.02 -1.37 -5.21
CA GLU A 275 14.34 0.04 -5.28
C GLU A 275 13.59 0.77 -6.41
N ALA A 276 13.48 0.15 -7.59
CA ALA A 276 12.69 0.71 -8.68
C ALA A 276 11.17 0.65 -8.39
N SER A 277 10.73 -0.33 -7.61
CA SER A 277 9.39 -0.41 -7.03
C SER A 277 9.09 0.74 -6.07
N LYS A 278 10.03 1.06 -5.16
CA LYS A 278 9.93 2.24 -4.29
C LYS A 278 9.89 3.54 -5.10
N ARG A 279 10.71 3.64 -6.15
CA ARG A 279 10.72 4.81 -7.05
C ARG A 279 9.40 4.97 -7.81
N GLU A 280 8.81 3.88 -8.28
CA GLU A 280 7.50 3.91 -8.95
C GLU A 280 6.41 4.43 -8.00
N ILE A 281 6.36 3.91 -6.77
CA ILE A 281 5.40 4.35 -5.76
C ILE A 281 5.62 5.83 -5.41
N ALA A 282 6.87 6.23 -5.21
CA ALA A 282 7.22 7.62 -4.93
C ALA A 282 6.84 8.56 -6.09
N ALA A 283 7.06 8.14 -7.35
CA ALA A 283 6.71 8.92 -8.52
C ALA A 283 5.18 9.05 -8.68
N PHE A 284 4.44 7.97 -8.41
CA PHE A 284 2.98 8.00 -8.39
C PHE A 284 2.46 9.01 -7.36
N PHE A 285 2.95 8.93 -6.12
CA PHE A 285 2.51 9.88 -5.09
C PHE A 285 3.01 11.30 -5.34
N ALA A 286 4.18 11.50 -5.95
CA ALA A 286 4.66 12.82 -6.34
C ALA A 286 3.71 13.46 -7.37
N HIS A 287 3.27 12.71 -8.38
CA HIS A 287 2.26 13.17 -9.33
C HIS A 287 0.96 13.47 -8.62
N VAL A 288 0.47 12.55 -7.77
CA VAL A 288 -0.75 12.78 -7.01
C VAL A 288 -0.68 14.07 -6.19
N THR A 289 0.43 14.30 -5.49
CA THR A 289 0.60 15.53 -4.71
C THR A 289 0.64 16.78 -5.56
N HIS A 290 1.21 16.72 -6.77
CA HIS A 290 1.22 17.85 -7.69
C HIS A 290 -0.19 18.15 -8.21
N GLU A 291 -0.86 17.13 -8.73
CA GLU A 291 -2.18 17.21 -9.38
C GLU A 291 -3.30 17.65 -8.42
N THR A 292 -3.18 17.32 -7.14
CA THR A 292 -4.21 17.63 -6.14
C THR A 292 -3.85 18.81 -5.23
N GLY A 293 -2.71 19.46 -5.44
CA GLY A 293 -2.18 20.44 -4.49
C GLY A 293 -2.03 19.84 -3.09
N HIS A 294 -1.39 18.66 -3.00
CA HIS A 294 -1.22 17.88 -1.77
C HIS A 294 -2.54 17.40 -1.14
N PHE A 295 -3.44 16.88 -1.97
CA PHE A 295 -4.80 16.44 -1.60
C PHE A 295 -5.75 17.55 -1.15
N CYS A 296 -5.38 18.83 -1.31
CA CYS A 296 -6.29 19.95 -1.05
C CYS A 296 -7.48 19.97 -2.03
N TYR A 297 -7.27 19.48 -3.26
CA TYR A 297 -8.24 19.54 -4.33
C TYR A 297 -8.56 18.13 -4.85
N LYS A 298 -9.81 17.71 -4.68
CA LYS A 298 -10.35 16.46 -5.25
C LYS A 298 -10.87 16.62 -6.68
N GLU A 299 -11.00 17.86 -7.13
CA GLU A 299 -11.47 18.30 -8.43
C GLU A 299 -10.58 19.45 -8.90
N GLU A 300 -10.44 19.60 -10.21
CA GLU A 300 -9.70 20.68 -10.83
C GLU A 300 -10.26 22.04 -10.40
N ILE A 301 -9.38 23.00 -10.09
CA ILE A 301 -9.79 24.35 -9.71
C ILE A 301 -10.54 24.98 -10.89
N ASN A 302 -11.77 25.44 -10.63
CA ASN A 302 -12.72 25.94 -11.64
C ASN A 302 -13.18 24.89 -12.67
N GLY A 303 -12.95 23.59 -12.44
CA GLY A 303 -13.30 22.50 -13.36
C GLY A 303 -14.79 22.45 -13.74
N ALA A 304 -15.69 22.85 -12.84
CA ALA A 304 -17.12 22.94 -13.13
C ALA A 304 -17.46 23.90 -14.31
N SER A 305 -16.58 24.85 -14.60
CA SER A 305 -16.71 25.78 -15.74
C SER A 305 -16.09 25.25 -17.05
N LEU A 306 -15.25 24.22 -16.98
CA LEU A 306 -14.51 23.68 -18.12
C LEU A 306 -15.19 22.42 -18.66
N ASP A 307 -15.33 22.34 -19.99
CA ASP A 307 -15.92 21.20 -20.68
C ASP A 307 -14.87 20.43 -21.48
N TYR A 308 -14.33 19.38 -20.85
CA TYR A 308 -13.39 18.46 -21.47
C TYR A 308 -14.15 17.34 -22.20
N CYS A 309 -14.98 17.70 -23.17
CA CYS A 309 -15.71 16.76 -24.00
C CYS A 309 -15.16 16.77 -25.43
N ASP A 310 -14.65 15.64 -25.89
CA ASP A 310 -14.41 15.40 -27.31
C ASP A 310 -15.64 14.75 -27.93
N ALA A 311 -16.49 15.59 -28.53
CA ALA A 311 -17.72 15.16 -29.20
C ALA A 311 -17.48 14.30 -30.45
N THR A 312 -16.24 14.27 -30.97
CA THR A 312 -15.89 13.46 -32.16
C THR A 312 -15.56 12.01 -31.80
N ASN A 313 -15.38 11.71 -30.51
CA ASN A 313 -15.07 10.36 -30.04
C ASN A 313 -16.33 9.47 -30.03
N SER A 314 -16.51 8.68 -31.09
CA SER A 314 -17.66 7.78 -31.24
C SER A 314 -17.61 6.56 -30.33
N GLN A 315 -16.44 6.21 -29.79
CA GLN A 315 -16.28 5.06 -28.89
C GLN A 315 -16.69 5.40 -27.45
N TYR A 316 -16.42 6.62 -27.00
CA TYR A 316 -16.76 7.12 -25.67
C TYR A 316 -17.51 8.46 -25.78
N PRO A 317 -18.76 8.45 -26.25
CA PRO A 317 -19.50 9.67 -26.52
C PRO A 317 -19.78 10.46 -25.23
N CYS A 318 -19.86 11.78 -25.35
CA CYS A 318 -20.22 12.63 -24.22
C CYS A 318 -21.69 12.43 -23.84
N ALA A 319 -21.96 12.15 -22.57
CA ALA A 319 -23.32 12.07 -22.06
C ALA A 319 -23.94 13.48 -21.95
N PRO A 320 -25.23 13.66 -22.29
CA PRO A 320 -25.89 14.97 -22.19
C PRO A 320 -25.76 15.59 -20.80
N GLY A 321 -25.29 16.85 -20.75
CA GLY A 321 -25.15 17.62 -19.52
C GLY A 321 -23.99 17.20 -18.61
N LYS A 322 -23.11 16.28 -19.04
CA LYS A 322 -21.95 15.83 -18.26
C LYS A 322 -20.67 16.51 -18.72
N LYS A 323 -19.79 16.82 -17.77
CA LYS A 323 -18.48 17.44 -17.98
C LYS A 323 -17.37 16.56 -17.39
N TYR A 324 -16.27 16.45 -18.12
CA TYR A 324 -15.17 15.54 -17.79
C TYR A 324 -13.90 16.28 -17.36
N HIS A 325 -14.03 17.32 -16.55
CA HIS A 325 -12.90 18.02 -15.92
C HIS A 325 -12.14 17.14 -14.94
N GLY A 326 -10.98 17.61 -14.49
CA GLY A 326 -10.09 16.86 -13.61
C GLY A 326 -10.78 16.43 -12.32
N ARG A 327 -10.71 15.13 -12.01
CA ARG A 327 -11.16 14.58 -10.73
C ARG A 327 -10.20 13.51 -10.22
N GLY A 328 -10.05 13.46 -8.90
CA GLY A 328 -9.30 12.43 -8.18
C GLY A 328 -7.79 12.68 -8.08
N PRO A 329 -7.05 11.70 -7.50
CA PRO A 329 -5.62 11.82 -7.22
C PRO A 329 -4.74 12.16 -8.43
N ILE A 330 -5.09 11.60 -9.59
CA ILE A 330 -4.60 12.10 -10.88
C ILE A 330 -5.83 12.75 -11.51
N GLN A 331 -5.75 14.04 -11.84
CA GLN A 331 -6.87 14.83 -12.36
C GLN A 331 -7.35 14.25 -13.71
N LEU A 332 -8.20 13.22 -13.65
CA LEU A 332 -8.67 12.49 -14.83
C LEU A 332 -9.54 13.45 -15.63
N THR A 333 -9.14 13.75 -16.87
CA THR A 333 -9.83 14.66 -17.78
C THR A 333 -10.26 13.92 -19.04
N TRP A 334 -11.27 14.43 -19.73
CA TRP A 334 -11.80 13.94 -21.02
C TRP A 334 -12.64 12.66 -20.99
N ASN A 335 -13.76 12.67 -21.72
CA ASN A 335 -14.66 11.53 -21.94
C ASN A 335 -13.92 10.24 -22.35
N TYR A 336 -12.91 10.37 -23.22
CA TYR A 336 -12.13 9.23 -23.70
C TYR A 336 -11.16 8.65 -22.66
N ASN A 337 -10.97 9.29 -21.50
CA ASN A 337 -10.29 8.69 -20.35
C ASN A 337 -11.29 8.18 -19.31
N TYR A 338 -12.38 8.91 -19.07
CA TYR A 338 -13.44 8.48 -18.14
C TYR A 338 -14.14 7.18 -18.57
N GLY A 339 -14.46 7.05 -19.86
CA GLY A 339 -15.08 5.85 -20.42
C GLY A 339 -14.27 4.57 -20.19
N PRO A 340 -13.02 4.47 -20.67
CA PRO A 340 -12.21 3.27 -20.48
C PRO A 340 -11.80 3.05 -19.01
N ALA A 341 -11.60 4.11 -18.22
CA ALA A 341 -11.39 3.99 -16.77
C ALA A 341 -12.62 3.39 -16.07
N GLY A 342 -13.82 3.83 -16.45
CA GLY A 342 -15.10 3.31 -15.98
C GLY A 342 -15.26 1.83 -16.28
N ASN A 343 -15.09 1.46 -17.55
CA ASN A 343 -15.15 0.07 -18.01
C ASN A 343 -14.18 -0.84 -17.23
N SER A 344 -12.94 -0.37 -17.00
CA SER A 344 -11.90 -1.16 -16.33
C SER A 344 -12.14 -1.32 -14.83
N ASN A 345 -12.81 -0.35 -14.20
CA ASN A 345 -12.96 -0.28 -12.75
C ASN A 345 -14.40 -0.51 -12.27
N SER A 346 -15.30 -0.90 -13.17
CA SER A 346 -16.71 -1.20 -12.90
C SER A 346 -17.49 0.00 -12.34
N PHE A 347 -17.33 1.18 -12.95
CA PHE A 347 -18.18 2.35 -12.68
C PHE A 347 -18.62 3.02 -13.99
N ASP A 348 -19.71 3.77 -13.96
CA ASP A 348 -20.18 4.52 -15.13
C ASP A 348 -19.45 5.86 -15.25
N GLY A 349 -18.32 5.86 -15.95
CA GLY A 349 -17.53 7.07 -16.13
C GLY A 349 -18.13 8.11 -17.08
N LEU A 350 -19.06 7.71 -17.97
CA LEU A 350 -19.65 8.63 -18.95
C LEU A 350 -20.90 9.33 -18.39
N ASN A 351 -21.80 8.59 -17.73
CA ASN A 351 -23.03 9.15 -17.19
C ASN A 351 -22.89 9.63 -15.73
N ASP A 352 -21.89 9.16 -14.98
CA ASP A 352 -21.61 9.60 -13.61
C ASP A 352 -20.12 9.93 -13.39
N PRO A 353 -19.52 10.87 -14.13
CA PRO A 353 -18.11 11.25 -13.93
C PRO A 353 -17.81 11.78 -12.52
N ASP A 354 -18.80 12.33 -11.81
CA ASP A 354 -18.66 12.85 -10.45
C ASP A 354 -18.38 11.73 -9.42
N ILE A 355 -18.61 10.46 -9.76
CA ILE A 355 -18.25 9.34 -8.88
C ILE A 355 -16.75 9.33 -8.56
N VAL A 356 -15.90 9.83 -9.46
CA VAL A 356 -14.45 9.92 -9.27
C VAL A 356 -14.08 10.90 -8.14
N SER A 357 -14.89 11.93 -7.87
CA SER A 357 -14.67 12.87 -6.75
C SER A 357 -15.56 12.60 -5.52
N ARG A 358 -16.58 11.75 -5.66
CA ARG A 358 -17.50 11.37 -4.58
C ARG A 358 -17.09 10.08 -3.86
N ASP A 359 -16.42 9.16 -4.55
CA ASP A 359 -15.98 7.86 -4.00
C ASP A 359 -14.45 7.75 -4.03
N ALA A 360 -13.83 7.68 -2.85
CA ALA A 360 -12.38 7.63 -2.72
C ALA A 360 -11.75 6.37 -3.34
N VAL A 361 -12.45 5.23 -3.31
CA VAL A 361 -11.96 3.98 -3.89
C VAL A 361 -11.98 4.07 -5.41
N VAL A 362 -13.07 4.58 -6.00
CA VAL A 362 -13.14 4.85 -7.43
C VAL A 362 -12.08 5.86 -7.85
N SER A 363 -11.88 6.91 -7.05
CA SER A 363 -10.83 7.92 -7.25
C SER A 363 -9.42 7.33 -7.34
N PHE A 364 -9.03 6.48 -6.40
CA PHE A 364 -7.72 5.83 -6.45
C PHE A 364 -7.64 4.76 -7.54
N LYS A 365 -8.73 4.06 -7.84
CA LYS A 365 -8.80 3.12 -8.96
C LYS A 365 -8.57 3.81 -10.30
N THR A 366 -9.16 4.98 -10.54
CA THR A 366 -8.91 5.74 -11.78
C THR A 366 -7.49 6.27 -11.86
N ALA A 367 -6.91 6.74 -10.75
CA ALA A 367 -5.52 7.19 -10.71
C ALA A 367 -4.54 6.04 -10.99
N LEU A 368 -4.73 4.88 -10.34
CA LEU A 368 -3.93 3.69 -10.60
C LEU A 368 -4.12 3.19 -12.03
N TRP A 369 -5.35 3.19 -12.54
CA TRP A 369 -5.62 2.83 -13.93
C TRP A 369 -4.88 3.76 -14.89
N PHE A 370 -4.95 5.08 -14.71
CA PHE A 370 -4.27 6.04 -15.58
C PHE A 370 -2.75 5.88 -15.50
N TRP A 371 -2.21 5.71 -14.29
CA TRP A 371 -0.80 5.44 -14.09
C TRP A 371 -0.35 4.18 -14.85
N MET A 372 -1.11 3.10 -14.72
CA MET A 372 -0.77 1.82 -15.32
C MET A 372 -0.89 1.81 -16.85
N ASN A 373 -1.84 2.57 -17.42
CA ASN A 373 -2.11 2.56 -18.86
C ASN A 373 -1.41 3.67 -19.64
N SER A 374 -1.14 4.82 -19.02
CA SER A 374 -0.62 6.00 -19.73
C SER A 374 0.77 6.41 -19.26
N VAL A 375 1.09 6.26 -17.97
CA VAL A 375 2.37 6.75 -17.42
C VAL A 375 3.44 5.65 -17.39
N ARG A 376 3.11 4.49 -16.81
CA ARG A 376 4.05 3.37 -16.61
C ARG A 376 4.69 2.87 -17.92
N PRO A 377 3.96 2.71 -19.04
CA PRO A 377 4.58 2.29 -20.30
C PRO A 377 5.71 3.22 -20.73
N VAL A 378 5.57 4.53 -20.51
CA VAL A 378 6.58 5.54 -20.86
C VAL A 378 7.80 5.46 -19.94
N VAL A 379 7.61 5.35 -18.62
CA VAL A 379 8.73 5.25 -17.66
C VAL A 379 9.44 3.89 -17.68
N SER A 380 8.75 2.82 -18.09
CA SER A 380 9.32 1.46 -18.14
C SER A 380 10.25 1.19 -19.35
N GLN A 381 10.18 2.02 -20.39
CA GLN A 381 10.96 1.82 -21.63
C GLN A 381 12.37 2.43 -21.59
N GLY A 382 12.68 3.25 -20.58
CA GLY A 382 13.97 3.94 -20.48
C GLY A 382 14.17 5.00 -21.58
N ALA A 383 14.92 6.05 -21.28
CA ALA A 383 15.31 7.04 -22.29
C ALA A 383 15.95 6.34 -23.51
N PRO A 384 15.71 6.80 -24.75
CA PRO A 384 16.31 6.21 -25.93
C PRO A 384 17.83 6.14 -25.74
N LYS A 385 18.38 4.92 -25.82
CA LYS A 385 19.82 4.69 -25.73
C LYS A 385 20.53 5.62 -26.70
N MET A 386 21.25 6.61 -26.16
CA MET A 386 22.23 7.36 -26.92
C MET A 386 23.18 6.33 -27.55
N ARG A 387 23.30 6.37 -28.88
CA ARG A 387 23.96 5.31 -29.67
C ARG A 387 25.37 5.03 -29.12
N SER A 388 25.68 3.73 -29.06
CA SER A 388 26.78 3.04 -28.40
C SER A 388 28.23 3.49 -28.69
N ASN A 389 28.45 4.61 -29.38
CA ASN A 389 29.79 4.99 -29.86
C ASN A 389 30.54 5.94 -28.91
N ILE A 390 29.84 6.66 -28.01
CA ILE A 390 30.48 7.62 -27.10
C ILE A 390 30.94 6.95 -25.79
N LEU A 391 30.25 5.90 -25.33
CA LEU A 391 30.63 5.20 -24.10
C LEU A 391 31.84 4.26 -24.32
N LEU A 392 31.98 3.71 -25.52
CA LEU A 392 33.10 2.84 -25.87
C LEU A 392 34.43 3.61 -25.93
N THR A 393 34.41 4.86 -26.41
CA THR A 393 35.60 5.73 -26.45
C THR A 393 36.04 6.21 -25.07
N ILE A 394 35.09 6.51 -24.17
CA ILE A 394 35.39 6.87 -22.77
C ILE A 394 36.00 5.66 -22.01
N THR A 395 35.47 4.46 -22.24
CA THR A 395 35.97 3.24 -21.59
C THR A 395 37.36 2.84 -22.11
N LEU A 396 37.60 3.00 -23.41
CA LEU A 396 38.91 2.78 -24.04
C LEU A 396 39.96 3.79 -23.53
N ALA A 397 39.58 5.06 -23.33
CA ALA A 397 40.47 6.09 -22.79
C ALA A 397 40.88 5.84 -21.33
N ILE A 398 39.95 5.33 -20.50
CA ILE A 398 40.24 4.98 -19.09
C ILE A 398 41.14 3.75 -18.99
N VAL A 399 40.98 2.77 -19.89
CA VAL A 399 41.82 1.57 -19.92
C VAL A 399 43.23 1.86 -20.47
N LEU A 400 43.37 2.74 -21.48
CA LEU A 400 44.68 3.17 -21.96
C LEU A 400 45.41 4.11 -21.00
N ALA A 401 44.70 4.91 -20.19
CA ALA A 401 45.32 5.74 -19.16
C ALA A 401 45.79 4.94 -17.93
N GLY A 402 45.34 3.69 -17.77
CA GLY A 402 45.69 2.81 -16.64
C GLY A 402 46.96 1.97 -16.82
N THR A 403 47.61 2.01 -17.99
CA THR A 403 48.85 1.26 -18.26
C THR A 403 50.08 2.15 -18.15
N LEU A 404 50.47 2.48 -16.91
CA LEU A 404 51.82 2.88 -16.54
C LEU A 404 52.24 2.07 -15.29
N PRO A 405 53.55 1.81 -15.10
CA PRO A 405 54.02 0.62 -14.41
C PRO A 405 53.66 0.63 -12.93
N LYS A 406 53.12 -0.49 -12.46
CA LYS A 406 52.97 -0.77 -11.04
C LYS A 406 54.37 -0.88 -10.44
N ASN A 407 54.78 0.16 -9.73
CA ASN A 407 55.81 0.01 -8.71
C ASN A 407 55.27 -0.98 -7.68
N VAL A 408 55.98 -2.10 -7.56
CA VAL A 408 55.89 -2.99 -6.40
C VAL A 408 56.11 -2.13 -5.17
N VAL A 409 55.15 -2.10 -4.25
CA VAL A 409 55.40 -1.61 -2.89
C VAL A 409 55.17 -2.78 -1.96
N GLU A 410 56.29 -3.30 -1.48
CA GLU A 410 56.39 -4.26 -0.41
C GLU A 410 55.69 -3.76 0.85
N ALA A 411 55.15 -4.68 1.64
CA ALA A 411 54.83 -4.42 3.03
C ALA A 411 56.11 -4.01 3.78
N GLN A 412 56.12 -2.87 4.45
CA GLN A 412 57.24 -2.49 5.32
C GLN A 412 56.77 -1.99 6.68
N ASN A 413 57.47 -2.49 7.70
CA ASN A 413 57.46 -2.21 9.14
C ASN A 413 56.75 -0.93 9.63
N CYS A 414 56.03 -1.05 10.75
CA CYS A 414 55.46 0.08 11.47
C CYS A 414 56.54 1.15 11.77
N GLY A 415 56.38 2.33 11.17
CA GLY A 415 57.22 3.52 11.34
C GLY A 415 56.36 4.79 11.30
N CYS A 416 55.23 4.76 12.01
CA CYS A 416 54.23 5.82 11.93
C CYS A 416 54.72 7.12 12.59
N ALA A 417 54.36 8.26 11.99
CA ALA A 417 54.58 9.58 12.59
C ALA A 417 53.93 9.68 13.98
N ALA A 418 54.48 10.54 14.85
CA ALA A 418 53.98 10.72 16.21
C ALA A 418 52.46 10.98 16.23
N ASN A 419 51.75 10.27 17.12
CA ASN A 419 50.28 10.28 17.29
C ASN A 419 49.44 9.52 16.25
N LEU A 420 50.05 8.75 15.33
CA LEU A 420 49.33 7.82 14.46
C LEU A 420 49.45 6.37 14.96
N CYS A 421 48.39 5.59 14.75
CA CYS A 421 48.34 4.18 15.09
C CYS A 421 48.72 3.31 13.91
N CYS A 422 49.53 2.29 14.14
CA CYS A 422 49.81 1.23 13.18
C CYS A 422 48.72 0.15 13.34
N SER A 423 47.88 -0.05 12.31
CA SER A 423 46.82 -1.05 12.32
C SER A 423 47.35 -2.48 12.37
N GLN A 424 46.47 -3.46 12.61
CA GLN A 424 46.82 -4.88 12.55
C GLN A 424 47.36 -5.33 11.19
N TYR A 425 47.17 -4.53 10.15
CA TYR A 425 47.64 -4.78 8.78
C TYR A 425 48.87 -3.94 8.41
N GLY A 426 49.46 -3.18 9.35
CA GLY A 426 50.69 -2.42 9.11
C GLY A 426 50.50 -1.03 8.50
N TYR A 427 49.31 -0.44 8.58
CA TYR A 427 49.03 0.89 8.03
C TYR A 427 48.92 1.96 9.12
N CYS A 428 49.43 3.15 8.86
CA CYS A 428 49.36 4.28 9.80
C CYS A 428 48.08 5.09 9.62
N GLY A 429 47.38 5.42 10.71
CA GLY A 429 46.19 6.27 10.65
C GLY A 429 45.59 6.55 12.03
N THR A 430 44.47 7.27 12.03
CA THR A 430 43.69 7.59 13.24
C THR A 430 42.31 6.92 13.19
N GLY A 431 41.66 6.79 14.35
CA GLY A 431 40.35 6.13 14.46
C GLY A 431 40.44 4.62 14.68
N THR A 432 39.30 3.99 14.95
CA THR A 432 39.22 2.60 15.45
C THR A 432 39.74 1.54 14.48
N ALA A 433 39.76 1.81 13.18
CA ALA A 433 40.35 0.91 12.17
C ALA A 433 41.88 0.79 12.28
N TYR A 434 42.54 1.80 12.86
CA TYR A 434 43.99 1.86 13.01
C TYR A 434 44.42 1.72 14.47
N CYS A 435 43.69 2.37 15.38
CA CYS A 435 43.96 2.44 16.82
C CYS A 435 43.18 1.43 17.66
N GLY A 436 42.25 0.68 17.05
CA GLY A 436 41.40 -0.29 17.74
C GLY A 436 42.02 -1.67 17.82
N THR A 437 41.16 -2.70 17.79
CA THR A 437 41.57 -4.10 17.93
C THR A 437 42.67 -4.50 16.94
N GLY A 438 43.78 -5.03 17.48
CA GLY A 438 44.93 -5.47 16.71
C GLY A 438 45.93 -4.36 16.31
N CYS A 439 45.73 -3.13 16.79
CA CYS A 439 46.73 -2.06 16.66
C CYS A 439 48.11 -2.51 17.19
N ARG A 440 49.15 -2.35 16.35
CA ARG A 440 50.51 -2.85 16.57
C ARG A 440 51.43 -1.85 17.28
N GLN A 441 51.29 -0.55 17.01
CA GLN A 441 52.09 0.55 17.57
C GLN A 441 51.30 1.88 17.54
N GLY A 442 51.71 2.90 18.32
CA GLY A 442 51.00 4.18 18.45
C GLY A 442 50.00 4.18 19.62
N PRO A 443 49.08 5.17 19.71
CA PRO A 443 48.08 5.24 20.79
C PRO A 443 46.96 4.20 20.62
N CYS A 444 47.33 2.92 20.64
CA CYS A 444 46.41 1.79 20.57
C CYS A 444 45.48 1.75 21.79
N SER A 445 44.18 1.61 21.56
CA SER A 445 43.19 1.52 22.63
C SER A 445 43.14 0.10 23.20
N SER A 446 43.58 -0.06 24.46
CA SER A 446 43.46 -1.30 25.21
C SER A 446 42.00 -1.54 25.63
N SER A 447 41.43 -2.67 25.21
CA SER A 447 40.11 -3.19 25.62
C SER A 447 40.26 -4.05 26.91
N PRO A 448 39.20 -4.40 27.69
CA PRO A 448 37.77 -4.33 27.34
C PRO A 448 36.77 -3.92 28.45
N THR A 449 35.54 -3.56 28.03
CA THR A 449 34.30 -4.06 28.65
C THR A 449 33.23 -4.21 27.55
N PRO A 450 32.46 -5.31 27.51
CA PRO A 450 31.59 -5.64 26.38
C PRO A 450 30.32 -4.81 26.40
N THR A 451 30.05 -4.06 25.34
CA THR A 451 28.72 -3.49 25.10
C THR A 451 28.12 -4.14 23.84
N THR A 452 26.94 -4.70 24.03
CA THR A 452 26.08 -5.38 23.05
C THR A 452 25.94 -4.58 21.74
N PRO A 453 26.10 -5.20 20.55
CA PRO A 453 25.91 -4.49 19.28
C PRO A 453 24.42 -4.25 19.01
N SER A 454 23.98 -2.99 19.10
CA SER A 454 22.68 -2.53 18.62
C SER A 454 22.76 -2.23 17.13
N GLY A 455 22.04 -2.99 16.31
CA GLY A 455 21.99 -2.87 14.84
C GLY A 455 21.16 -1.69 14.33
N SER A 456 21.40 -0.46 14.81
CA SER A 456 20.84 0.76 14.22
C SER A 456 21.98 1.74 13.89
N GLY A 457 22.21 2.03 12.60
CA GLY A 457 23.11 3.13 12.20
C GLY A 457 22.66 4.45 12.83
N SER A 458 23.59 5.37 13.07
CA SER A 458 23.26 6.66 13.68
C SER A 458 22.39 7.51 12.75
N VAL A 459 21.62 8.46 13.31
CA VAL A 459 20.85 9.42 12.49
C VAL A 459 21.76 10.18 11.52
N ALA A 460 23.02 10.43 11.91
CA ALA A 460 24.01 11.07 11.07
C ALA A 460 24.41 10.23 9.84
N ASP A 461 24.40 8.89 9.96
CA ASP A 461 24.72 7.97 8.87
C ASP A 461 23.59 7.90 7.83
N ILE A 462 22.34 8.12 8.27
CA ILE A 462 21.16 8.12 7.40
C ILE A 462 20.98 9.49 6.74
N VAL A 463 21.03 10.56 7.54
CA VAL A 463 20.94 11.94 7.08
C VAL A 463 22.34 12.39 6.66
N THR A 464 22.79 11.91 5.51
CA THR A 464 24.08 12.32 4.93
C THR A 464 24.04 13.76 4.40
N PRO A 465 25.20 14.40 4.15
CA PRO A 465 25.23 15.68 3.44
C PRO A 465 24.48 15.63 2.10
N GLY A 466 24.63 14.54 1.34
CA GLY A 466 23.93 14.35 0.07
C GLY A 466 22.41 14.27 0.24
N PHE A 467 21.91 13.55 1.24
CA PHE A 467 20.49 13.47 1.54
C PHE A 467 19.91 14.85 1.88
N PHE A 468 20.53 15.57 2.82
CA PHE A 468 20.05 16.87 3.26
C PHE A 468 20.12 17.91 2.12
N ASN A 469 21.24 17.94 1.39
CA ASN A 469 21.43 18.84 0.26
C ASN A 469 20.46 18.52 -0.89
N GLY A 470 20.08 17.25 -1.08
CA GLY A 470 19.09 16.84 -2.06
C GLY A 470 17.70 17.45 -1.81
N ILE A 471 17.34 17.73 -0.55
CA ILE A 471 16.09 18.42 -0.21
C ILE A 471 16.26 19.93 -0.41
N ILE A 472 17.28 20.52 0.22
CA ILE A 472 17.43 21.98 0.26
C ILE A 472 17.74 22.60 -1.12
N ASN A 473 18.31 21.83 -2.04
CA ASN A 473 18.59 22.28 -3.40
C ASN A 473 17.35 22.35 -4.29
N GLN A 474 16.23 21.76 -3.86
CA GLN A 474 14.94 21.91 -4.55
C GLN A 474 14.28 23.27 -4.26
N ALA A 475 14.66 23.93 -3.16
CA ALA A 475 14.19 25.28 -2.87
C ALA A 475 14.82 26.32 -3.81
N PRO A 476 14.04 27.32 -4.28
CA PRO A 476 14.55 28.45 -5.05
C PRO A 476 15.76 29.13 -4.40
N ALA A 477 16.68 29.64 -5.21
CA ALA A 477 17.94 30.21 -4.74
C ALA A 477 17.78 31.38 -3.76
N GLY A 478 16.70 32.16 -3.87
CA GLY A 478 16.40 33.33 -3.02
C GLY A 478 15.70 33.01 -1.70
N CYS A 479 15.48 31.74 -1.35
CA CYS A 479 14.75 31.37 -0.14
C CYS A 479 15.55 31.66 1.13
N ALA A 480 14.95 32.41 2.07
CA ALA A 480 15.56 32.75 3.35
C ALA A 480 15.93 31.53 4.22
N GLY A 481 15.20 30.42 4.08
CA GLY A 481 15.49 29.19 4.82
C GLY A 481 16.74 28.44 4.34
N LYS A 482 17.20 28.68 3.10
CA LYS A 482 18.31 27.94 2.49
C LYS A 482 19.65 28.14 3.20
N SER A 483 19.91 29.33 3.72
CA SER A 483 21.09 29.64 4.54
C SER A 483 20.86 29.39 6.04
N PHE A 484 19.60 29.31 6.47
CA PHE A 484 19.23 29.12 7.87
C PHE A 484 19.28 27.65 8.29
N TYR A 485 18.68 26.76 7.51
CA TYR A 485 18.61 25.34 7.86
C TYR A 485 19.86 24.60 7.40
N THR A 486 20.64 24.10 8.37
CA THR A 486 21.84 23.31 8.09
C THR A 486 21.73 21.90 8.66
N ARG A 487 22.38 20.94 7.99
CA ARG A 487 22.52 19.57 8.50
C ARG A 487 23.11 19.56 9.93
N ASN A 488 24.08 20.43 10.21
CA ASN A 488 24.70 20.51 11.52
C ASN A 488 23.72 21.01 12.60
N ALA A 489 22.87 21.98 12.27
CA ALA A 489 21.81 22.42 13.19
C ALA A 489 20.81 21.30 13.49
N PHE A 490 20.41 20.54 12.46
CA PHE A 490 19.57 19.36 12.63
C PHE A 490 20.22 18.30 13.54
N LEU A 491 21.47 17.91 13.27
CA LEU A 491 22.17 16.90 14.08
C LEU A 491 22.38 17.37 15.53
N SER A 492 22.63 18.67 15.74
CA SER A 492 22.73 19.27 17.07
C SER A 492 21.39 19.21 17.81
N ALA A 493 20.27 19.42 17.12
CA ALA A 493 18.94 19.28 17.70
C ALA A 493 18.60 17.81 18.04
N VAL A 494 18.97 16.85 17.18
CA VAL A 494 18.76 15.41 17.40
C VAL A 494 19.42 14.91 18.68
N ASN A 495 20.54 15.51 19.12
CA ASN A 495 21.18 15.15 20.39
C ASN A 495 20.25 15.33 21.61
N SER A 496 19.25 16.21 21.54
CA SER A 496 18.23 16.39 22.58
C SER A 496 17.06 15.38 22.49
N TYR A 497 17.01 14.58 21.41
CA TYR A 497 15.96 13.62 21.11
C TYR A 497 16.58 12.26 20.78
N SER A 498 17.32 11.69 21.73
CA SER A 498 18.15 10.48 21.54
C SER A 498 17.38 9.23 21.05
N GLN A 499 16.06 9.23 21.17
CA GLN A 499 15.15 8.19 20.70
C GLN A 499 14.74 8.35 19.22
N PHE A 500 14.86 9.53 18.64
CA PHE A 500 14.53 9.82 17.24
C PHE A 500 15.44 9.03 16.29
N GLY A 501 14.84 8.40 15.28
CA GLY A 501 15.57 7.55 14.33
C GLY A 501 16.05 6.23 14.94
N LYS A 502 15.46 5.80 16.06
CA LYS A 502 15.75 4.53 16.75
C LYS A 502 14.45 3.77 16.98
N LEU A 503 13.75 3.46 15.89
CA LEU A 503 12.46 2.79 15.93
C LEU A 503 12.63 1.32 15.57
N GLY A 504 12.75 0.44 16.57
CA GLY A 504 12.74 -1.02 16.40
C GLY A 504 13.87 -1.59 15.56
N SER A 505 13.78 -1.48 14.23
CA SER A 505 14.75 -1.97 13.25
C SER A 505 15.40 -0.84 12.44
N ALA A 506 16.56 -1.08 11.84
CA ALA A 506 17.23 -0.09 10.98
C ALA A 506 16.34 0.46 9.85
N GLU A 507 15.47 -0.38 9.27
CA GLU A 507 14.52 0.06 8.24
C GLU A 507 13.38 0.92 8.81
N ALA A 508 12.89 0.62 10.01
CA ALA A 508 11.90 1.46 10.68
C ALA A 508 12.49 2.79 11.15
N SER A 509 13.75 2.80 11.59
CA SER A 509 14.54 4.03 11.84
C SER A 509 14.68 4.89 10.58
N LYS A 510 15.04 4.32 9.43
CA LYS A 510 15.10 5.04 8.15
C LYS A 510 13.73 5.61 7.77
N ARG A 511 12.65 4.86 7.98
CA ARG A 511 11.28 5.32 7.73
C ARG A 511 10.86 6.46 8.64
N GLU A 512 11.16 6.40 9.94
CA GLU A 512 10.87 7.50 10.88
C GLU A 512 11.57 8.79 10.42
N ILE A 513 12.85 8.70 10.06
CA ILE A 513 13.63 9.85 9.56
C ILE A 513 13.04 10.38 8.25
N ALA A 514 12.74 9.49 7.29
CA ALA A 514 12.16 9.89 6.02
C ALA A 514 10.79 10.58 6.19
N ALA A 515 9.91 10.05 7.05
CA ALA A 515 8.60 10.62 7.31
C ALA A 515 8.70 12.01 7.99
N PHE A 516 9.62 12.16 8.93
CA PHE A 516 9.92 13.47 9.53
C PHE A 516 10.35 14.48 8.47
N PHE A 517 11.33 14.12 7.62
CA PHE A 517 11.82 15.00 6.57
C PHE A 517 10.75 15.31 5.51
N ALA A 518 9.85 14.38 5.19
CA ALA A 518 8.74 14.60 4.28
C ALA A 518 7.78 15.67 4.82
N HIS A 519 7.36 15.57 6.08
CA HIS A 519 6.48 16.57 6.70
C HIS A 519 7.15 17.93 6.77
N VAL A 520 8.38 18.02 7.29
CA VAL A 520 9.01 19.34 7.41
C VAL A 520 9.36 19.96 6.06
N THR A 521 9.60 19.14 5.03
CA THR A 521 9.77 19.59 3.65
C THR A 521 8.47 20.20 3.12
N HIS A 522 7.33 19.57 3.39
CA HIS A 522 6.01 20.08 3.01
C HIS A 522 5.71 21.42 3.68
N GLU A 523 5.82 21.47 5.02
CA GLU A 523 5.50 22.66 5.81
C GLU A 523 6.35 23.90 5.45
N THR A 524 7.56 23.68 4.92
CA THR A 524 8.50 24.76 4.62
C THR A 524 8.76 24.99 3.13
N GLY A 525 8.14 24.22 2.24
CA GLY A 525 8.46 24.23 0.81
C GLY A 525 9.93 23.91 0.56
N HIS A 526 10.39 22.73 0.98
CA HIS A 526 11.78 22.27 0.86
C HIS A 526 12.80 23.12 1.65
N PHE A 527 12.44 23.50 2.88
CA PHE A 527 13.22 24.41 3.73
C PHE A 527 13.35 25.82 3.16
N CYS A 528 12.43 26.24 2.28
CA CYS A 528 12.42 27.61 1.76
C CYS A 528 11.97 28.63 2.81
N TYR A 529 10.92 28.31 3.56
CA TYR A 529 10.28 29.19 4.54
C TYR A 529 10.65 28.80 5.98
N LYS A 530 10.92 29.83 6.80
CA LYS A 530 11.16 29.69 8.24
C LYS A 530 10.07 30.30 9.11
N GLU A 531 9.19 31.07 8.49
CA GLU A 531 8.00 31.67 9.07
C GLU A 531 6.86 31.55 8.07
N GLU A 532 5.63 31.50 8.57
CA GLU A 532 4.40 31.49 7.81
C GLU A 532 4.31 32.74 6.92
N ILE A 533 3.91 32.56 5.66
CA ILE A 533 3.71 33.66 4.73
C ILE A 533 2.60 34.57 5.28
N ASN A 534 2.89 35.86 5.42
CA ASN A 534 2.02 36.84 6.08
C ASN A 534 1.73 36.54 7.57
N GLY A 535 2.49 35.66 8.22
CA GLY A 535 2.32 35.30 9.62
C GLY A 535 2.43 36.49 10.57
N ALA A 536 3.20 37.51 10.21
CA ALA A 536 3.27 38.76 10.97
C ALA A 536 1.90 39.44 11.15
N SER A 537 0.92 39.18 10.29
CA SER A 537 -0.45 39.68 10.39
C SER A 537 -1.39 38.75 11.18
N LEU A 538 -0.95 37.54 11.51
CA LEU A 538 -1.77 36.50 12.15
C LEU A 538 -1.35 36.29 13.61
N ASN A 539 -2.33 36.27 14.53
CA ASN A 539 -2.05 36.25 15.97
C ASN A 539 -1.81 34.84 16.52
N TYR A 540 -2.60 33.85 16.08
CA TYR A 540 -2.57 32.46 16.56
C TYR A 540 -2.51 32.37 18.10
N CYS A 541 -3.38 33.11 18.77
CA CYS A 541 -3.46 33.15 20.22
C CYS A 541 -4.82 32.62 20.66
N ASP A 542 -4.82 31.57 21.47
CA ASP A 542 -5.98 31.17 22.26
C ASP A 542 -5.92 31.87 23.61
N ALA A 543 -6.68 32.97 23.74
CA ALA A 543 -6.77 33.76 24.96
C ALA A 543 -7.39 33.00 26.15
N ASN A 544 -8.08 31.88 25.91
CA ASN A 544 -8.67 31.08 26.97
C ASN A 544 -7.69 30.07 27.58
N ASN A 545 -6.52 29.86 26.98
CA ASN A 545 -5.53 28.94 27.51
C ASN A 545 -4.84 29.56 28.74
N ARG A 546 -5.17 29.06 29.94
CA ARG A 546 -4.65 29.55 31.21
C ARG A 546 -3.25 29.03 31.54
N GLU A 547 -2.85 27.90 30.97
CA GLU A 547 -1.53 27.29 31.23
C GLU A 547 -0.43 27.96 30.41
N TYR A 548 -0.75 28.33 29.16
CA TYR A 548 0.15 29.01 28.24
C TYR A 548 -0.49 30.31 27.76
N PRO A 549 -0.59 31.34 28.63
CA PRO A 549 -1.27 32.57 28.29
C PRO A 549 -0.54 33.32 27.16
N CYS A 550 -1.33 34.01 26.34
CA CYS A 550 -0.75 34.87 25.31
C CYS A 550 -0.06 36.08 25.94
N VAL A 551 1.16 36.35 25.51
CA VAL A 551 1.92 37.52 25.96
C VAL A 551 1.53 38.73 25.10
N PRO A 552 1.18 39.89 25.69
CA PRO A 552 0.86 41.09 24.94
C PRO A 552 1.93 41.44 23.89
N GLY A 553 1.49 41.71 22.66
CA GLY A 553 2.37 42.05 21.54
C GLY A 553 3.12 40.87 20.90
N LYS A 554 2.97 39.64 21.41
CA LYS A 554 3.56 38.44 20.82
C LYS A 554 2.56 37.71 19.92
N LYS A 555 3.09 37.08 18.86
CA LYS A 555 2.31 36.35 17.84
C LYS A 555 2.89 34.96 17.63
N TYR A 556 2.01 33.97 17.53
CA TYR A 556 2.38 32.55 17.52
C TYR A 556 2.05 31.87 16.18
N HIS A 557 2.21 32.58 15.07
CA HIS A 557 2.11 32.03 13.71
C HIS A 557 3.17 30.96 13.45
N GLY A 558 3.02 30.24 12.33
CA GLY A 558 3.90 29.13 11.96
C GLY A 558 5.37 29.54 11.89
N ARG A 559 6.24 28.82 12.62
CA ARG A 559 7.69 28.96 12.51
C ARG A 559 8.41 27.62 12.50
N GLY A 560 9.59 27.62 11.87
CA GLY A 560 10.48 26.47 11.82
C GLY A 560 9.99 25.32 10.93
N PRO A 561 10.66 24.16 10.99
CA PRO A 561 10.45 23.06 10.06
C PRO A 561 9.05 22.46 10.10
N ILE A 562 8.36 22.48 11.25
CA ILE A 562 7.01 21.93 11.39
C ILE A 562 5.92 23.02 11.37
N GLN A 563 6.31 24.28 11.10
CA GLN A 563 5.42 25.44 11.21
C GLN A 563 4.67 25.48 12.56
N LEU A 564 5.41 25.39 13.66
CA LEU A 564 4.87 25.42 15.02
C LEU A 564 4.00 26.67 15.20
N SER A 565 2.74 26.46 15.55
CA SER A 565 1.71 27.50 15.63
C SER A 565 0.94 27.41 16.94
N TRP A 566 0.37 28.52 17.42
CA TRP A 566 -0.40 28.66 18.65
C TRP A 566 0.40 28.71 19.97
N ASN A 567 0.01 29.63 20.86
CA ASN A 567 0.59 29.80 22.21
C ASN A 567 0.68 28.49 22.99
N TYR A 568 -0.34 27.64 22.90
CA TYR A 568 -0.40 26.35 23.59
C TYR A 568 0.55 25.29 23.02
N ASN A 569 1.18 25.53 21.87
CA ASN A 569 2.28 24.70 21.36
C ASN A 569 3.64 25.35 21.64
N TYR A 570 3.76 26.67 21.49
CA TYR A 570 5.00 27.41 21.78
C TYR A 570 5.42 27.29 23.25
N GLY A 571 4.48 27.42 24.19
CA GLY A 571 4.76 27.30 25.61
C GLY A 571 5.39 25.97 26.02
N PRO A 572 4.75 24.81 25.76
CA PRO A 572 5.31 23.52 26.13
C PRO A 572 6.54 23.14 25.29
N ALA A 573 6.62 23.54 24.01
CA ALA A 573 7.82 23.35 23.20
C ALA A 573 9.02 24.11 23.78
N GLY A 574 8.80 25.35 24.21
CA GLY A 574 9.79 26.19 24.89
C GLY A 574 10.29 25.56 26.18
N LYS A 575 9.35 25.19 27.06
CA LYS A 575 9.64 24.53 28.33
C LYS A 575 10.46 23.25 28.15
N SER A 576 10.13 22.42 27.16
CA SER A 576 10.83 21.16 26.90
C SER A 576 12.23 21.33 26.30
N ASN A 577 12.51 22.46 25.64
CA ASN A 577 13.75 22.69 24.91
C ASN A 577 14.62 23.81 25.50
N ASN A 578 14.25 24.29 26.70
CA ASN A 578 14.93 25.34 27.44
C ASN A 578 15.02 26.68 26.66
N PHE A 579 13.89 27.11 26.09
CA PHE A 579 13.72 28.46 25.55
C PHE A 579 12.38 29.07 25.95
N ASP A 580 12.28 30.39 25.98
CA ASP A 580 11.03 31.08 26.30
C ASP A 580 10.16 31.22 25.05
N GLY A 581 9.33 30.22 24.79
CA GLY A 581 8.43 30.21 23.63
C GLY A 581 7.28 31.22 23.71
N LEU A 582 6.95 31.73 24.91
CA LEU A 582 5.83 32.66 25.08
C LEU A 582 6.26 34.12 24.93
N ASN A 583 7.38 34.50 25.56
CA ASN A 583 7.91 35.87 25.49
C ASN A 583 8.83 36.08 24.26
N ASP A 584 9.42 35.03 23.71
CA ASP A 584 10.26 35.11 22.51
C ASP A 584 9.93 34.00 21.49
N PRO A 585 8.70 33.95 20.95
CA PRO A 585 8.34 32.98 19.91
C PRO A 585 9.19 33.12 18.64
N GLY A 586 9.79 34.28 18.40
CA GLY A 586 10.67 34.53 17.26
C GLY A 586 12.00 33.77 17.33
N ILE A 587 12.40 33.22 18.47
CA ILE A 587 13.64 32.42 18.56
C ILE A 587 13.61 31.22 17.60
N VAL A 588 12.42 30.66 17.33
CA VAL A 588 12.21 29.52 16.42
C VAL A 588 12.61 29.83 14.98
N SER A 589 12.62 31.10 14.56
CA SER A 589 13.04 31.55 13.22
C SER A 589 14.38 32.29 13.20
N ARG A 590 15.03 32.46 14.37
CA ARG A 590 16.36 33.08 14.53
C ARG A 590 17.47 32.10 14.89
N ASP A 591 17.14 30.97 15.53
CA ASP A 591 18.09 29.90 15.86
C ASP A 591 17.66 28.58 15.21
N ALA A 592 18.47 28.06 14.29
CA ALA A 592 18.17 26.85 13.53
C ALA A 592 18.14 25.57 14.39
N VAL A 593 18.92 25.51 15.47
CA VAL A 593 18.91 24.37 16.40
C VAL A 593 17.62 24.38 17.20
N VAL A 594 17.23 25.54 17.74
CA VAL A 594 15.92 25.71 18.41
C VAL A 594 14.78 25.40 17.45
N SER A 595 14.89 25.86 16.19
CA SER A 595 13.95 25.54 15.12
C SER A 595 13.74 24.04 14.95
N PHE A 596 14.82 23.27 14.73
CA PHE A 596 14.72 21.81 14.62
C PHE A 596 14.27 21.13 15.91
N LYS A 597 14.66 21.64 17.08
CA LYS A 597 14.19 21.15 18.38
C LYS A 597 12.66 21.26 18.52
N THR A 598 12.05 22.34 18.04
CA THR A 598 10.57 22.46 18.05
C THR A 598 9.90 21.43 17.15
N ALA A 599 10.47 21.15 15.97
CA ALA A 599 9.96 20.13 15.07
C ALA A 599 10.09 18.72 15.65
N LEU A 600 11.24 18.40 16.26
CA LEU A 600 11.48 17.12 16.93
C LEU A 600 10.62 16.97 18.20
N TRP A 601 10.36 18.06 18.92
CA TRP A 601 9.41 18.10 20.03
C TRP A 601 8.01 17.73 19.56
N PHE A 602 7.51 18.39 18.52
CA PHE A 602 6.19 18.10 17.98
C PHE A 602 6.12 16.66 17.46
N TRP A 603 7.15 16.21 16.75
CA TRP A 603 7.26 14.84 16.28
C TRP A 603 7.19 13.84 17.43
N LYS A 604 8.00 14.01 18.48
CA LYS A 604 8.01 13.13 19.66
C LYS A 604 6.63 13.02 20.32
N ASN A 605 5.94 14.14 20.51
CA ASN A 605 4.75 14.20 21.36
C ASN A 605 3.45 13.94 20.60
N SER A 606 3.37 14.34 19.33
CA SER A 606 2.12 14.30 18.55
C SER A 606 2.14 13.23 17.46
N VAL A 607 3.30 12.99 16.83
CA VAL A 607 3.37 12.16 15.61
C VAL A 607 3.94 10.78 15.88
N ARG A 608 5.03 10.68 16.64
CA ARG A 608 5.74 9.45 16.95
C ARG A 608 4.88 8.40 17.65
N PRO A 609 3.96 8.71 18.59
CA PRO A 609 3.08 7.69 19.17
C PRO A 609 2.24 7.00 18.09
N VAL A 610 1.79 7.74 17.08
CA VAL A 610 1.06 7.21 15.92
C VAL A 610 1.99 6.41 15.01
N VAL A 611 3.17 6.94 14.68
CA VAL A 611 4.16 6.30 13.79
C VAL A 611 4.81 5.06 14.42
N SER A 612 4.93 4.98 15.75
CA SER A 612 5.54 3.84 16.46
C SER A 612 4.57 2.70 16.73
N GLN A 613 3.28 3.00 16.86
CA GLN A 613 2.21 1.99 16.91
C GLN A 613 1.80 1.54 15.52
N ALA A 614 2.02 2.37 14.50
CA ALA A 614 1.88 1.98 13.12
C ALA A 614 3.05 1.09 12.70
N LYS A 615 2.76 -0.11 12.21
CA LYS A 615 3.66 -0.76 11.26
C LYS A 615 3.73 0.14 10.03
N VAL A 616 4.70 1.06 9.96
CA VAL A 616 4.84 2.10 8.90
C VAL A 616 5.18 1.53 7.51
N SER A 617 4.88 0.27 7.25
CA SER A 617 4.80 -0.29 5.89
C SER A 617 3.57 -1.17 5.66
N GLU A 618 2.71 -1.34 6.67
CA GLU A 618 1.50 -2.16 6.61
C GLU A 618 0.24 -1.33 6.86
N GLN A 619 0.32 -0.18 7.56
CA GLN A 619 -0.83 0.67 7.87
C GLN A 619 -1.08 1.85 6.92
N LEU A 620 -0.24 2.08 5.91
CA LEU A 620 -0.65 2.94 4.77
C LEU A 620 -1.75 2.27 3.92
N PHE A 621 -2.12 1.02 4.23
CA PHE A 621 -3.22 0.26 3.64
C PHE A 621 -4.46 0.11 4.54
N GLU A 622 -4.46 0.65 5.76
CA GLU A 622 -5.62 0.55 6.67
C GLU A 622 -6.36 1.88 6.90
N PRO A 623 -7.06 2.40 5.88
CA PRO A 623 -8.33 3.10 6.10
C PRO A 623 -9.55 2.20 5.83
N LEU A 624 -9.37 0.99 5.29
CA LEU A 624 -10.50 0.15 4.88
C LEU A 624 -11.15 -0.60 6.07
N MET A 625 -10.38 -1.08 7.06
CA MET A 625 -10.97 -1.79 8.21
C MET A 625 -11.58 -0.85 9.26
N ALA A 626 -11.10 0.39 9.38
CA ALA A 626 -11.73 1.40 10.23
C ALA A 626 -13.03 1.97 9.61
N MET A 627 -13.13 2.02 8.27
CA MET A 627 -14.38 2.35 7.58
C MET A 627 -15.36 1.19 7.54
N ASN A 628 -14.91 -0.07 7.44
CA ASN A 628 -15.82 -1.23 7.51
C ASN A 628 -16.45 -1.40 8.90
N ALA A 629 -15.74 -1.07 9.99
CA ALA A 629 -16.36 -1.00 11.31
C ALA A 629 -17.40 0.12 11.41
N MET A 630 -17.23 1.23 10.67
CA MET A 630 -18.24 2.31 10.58
C MET A 630 -19.41 1.98 9.64
N VAL A 631 -19.18 1.21 8.56
CA VAL A 631 -20.20 0.74 7.61
C VAL A 631 -21.03 -0.39 8.21
N GLU A 632 -20.43 -1.32 8.98
CA GLU A 632 -21.19 -2.29 9.75
C GLU A 632 -22.02 -1.61 10.84
N THR A 633 -21.55 -0.53 11.48
CA THR A 633 -22.42 0.28 12.36
C THR A 633 -23.44 1.13 11.61
N GLN A 634 -23.22 1.47 10.33
CA GLN A 634 -24.20 2.22 9.51
C GLN A 634 -25.30 1.30 8.97
N GLU A 635 -24.98 0.07 8.61
CA GLU A 635 -25.96 -0.96 8.25
C GLU A 635 -26.67 -1.50 9.50
N LEU A 636 -26.02 -1.59 10.67
CA LEU A 636 -26.73 -1.82 11.94
C LEU A 636 -27.62 -0.64 12.31
N CYS A 637 -27.19 0.62 12.11
CA CYS A 637 -28.03 1.80 12.35
C CYS A 637 -29.16 1.90 11.32
N ARG A 638 -28.99 1.47 10.07
CA ARG A 638 -30.07 1.40 9.07
C ARG A 638 -31.01 0.23 9.30
N LEU A 639 -30.52 -0.89 9.81
CA LEU A 639 -31.34 -2.02 10.24
C LEU A 639 -32.11 -1.66 11.52
N VAL A 640 -31.48 -0.97 12.48
CA VAL A 640 -32.12 -0.49 13.72
C VAL A 640 -33.08 0.67 13.43
N LEU A 641 -32.75 1.62 12.56
CA LEU A 641 -33.68 2.66 12.10
C LEU A 641 -34.81 2.09 11.24
N GLY A 642 -34.53 1.09 10.40
CA GLY A 642 -35.54 0.36 9.63
C GLY A 642 -36.45 -0.51 10.50
N ILE A 643 -35.90 -1.15 11.55
CA ILE A 643 -36.67 -1.87 12.58
C ILE A 643 -37.47 -0.86 13.43
N ILE A 644 -36.92 0.31 13.76
CA ILE A 644 -37.63 1.40 14.45
C ILE A 644 -38.73 1.97 13.56
N GLU A 645 -38.54 2.12 12.25
CA GLU A 645 -39.58 2.54 11.29
C GLU A 645 -40.64 1.45 11.10
N ILE A 646 -40.27 0.17 11.02
CA ILE A 646 -41.23 -0.95 10.97
C ILE A 646 -42.00 -1.08 12.29
N ILE A 647 -41.37 -0.84 13.43
CA ILE A 647 -42.02 -0.79 14.76
C ILE A 647 -42.88 0.47 14.89
N ALA A 648 -42.47 1.63 14.36
CA ALA A 648 -43.24 2.88 14.35
C ALA A 648 -44.46 2.81 13.43
N VAL A 649 -44.34 2.14 12.27
CA VAL A 649 -45.44 1.87 11.36
C VAL A 649 -46.41 0.83 11.96
N ASN A 650 -45.91 -0.21 12.63
CA ASN A 650 -46.76 -1.18 13.34
C ASN A 650 -47.42 -0.58 14.59
N SER A 651 -46.77 0.32 15.32
CA SER A 651 -47.36 1.02 16.47
C SER A 651 -48.34 2.12 16.06
N ALA A 652 -48.13 2.79 14.92
CA ALA A 652 -49.12 3.68 14.30
C ALA A 652 -50.33 2.90 13.74
N PHE A 653 -50.11 1.69 13.21
CA PHE A 653 -51.17 0.77 12.78
C PHE A 653 -51.97 0.22 13.97
N LEU A 654 -51.30 -0.15 15.07
CA LEU A 654 -51.94 -0.55 16.33
C LEU A 654 -52.67 0.62 17.03
N LEU A 655 -52.17 1.86 16.93
CA LEU A 655 -52.85 3.07 17.42
C LEU A 655 -54.08 3.43 16.56
N ARG A 656 -54.03 3.18 15.24
CA ARG A 656 -55.20 3.30 14.35
C ARG A 656 -56.22 2.20 14.58
N ILE A 657 -55.80 0.96 14.84
CA ILE A 657 -56.71 -0.14 15.21
C ILE A 657 -57.33 0.12 16.59
N THR A 658 -56.58 0.59 17.60
CA THR A 658 -57.17 0.93 18.90
C THR A 658 -58.07 2.16 18.85
N SER A 659 -57.81 3.13 17.96
CA SER A 659 -58.72 4.26 17.73
C SER A 659 -59.97 3.84 16.93
N LEU A 660 -59.85 2.96 15.94
CA LEU A 660 -60.99 2.39 15.20
C LEU A 660 -61.82 1.46 16.08
N VAL A 661 -61.20 0.66 16.94
CA VAL A 661 -61.89 -0.18 17.95
C VAL A 661 -62.54 0.69 19.03
N ARG A 662 -61.94 1.82 19.44
CA ARG A 662 -62.62 2.80 20.32
C ARG A 662 -63.82 3.46 19.67
N ILE A 663 -63.76 3.77 18.38
CA ILE A 663 -64.89 4.37 17.64
C ILE A 663 -65.99 3.31 17.45
N TYR A 664 -65.62 2.08 17.08
CA TYR A 664 -66.56 0.97 16.88
C TYR A 664 -67.22 0.48 18.19
N LEU A 665 -66.53 0.58 19.33
CA LEU A 665 -67.08 0.19 20.64
C LEU A 665 -67.87 1.31 21.34
N LYS A 666 -67.71 2.59 20.93
CA LYS A 666 -68.53 3.70 21.45
C LYS A 666 -69.98 3.63 20.95
N ASP A 667 -70.20 2.99 19.79
CA ASP A 667 -71.52 2.80 19.19
C ASP A 667 -72.29 1.59 19.77
N LEU A 668 -71.66 0.76 20.61
CA LEU A 668 -72.26 -0.46 21.17
C LEU A 668 -72.85 -0.31 22.59
N ASN A 669 -72.97 0.91 23.12
CA ASN A 669 -73.67 1.31 24.36
C ASN A 669 -73.92 0.20 25.40
N THR A 670 -72.86 -0.44 25.88
CA THR A 670 -72.93 -1.54 26.86
C THR A 670 -72.15 -1.18 28.13
N PRO A 671 -72.70 -1.38 29.36
CA PRO A 671 -72.19 -0.74 30.57
C PRO A 671 -71.11 -1.54 31.31
N VAL A 672 -70.26 -2.30 30.60
CA VAL A 672 -69.30 -3.23 31.24
C VAL A 672 -67.89 -2.95 30.78
N PHE A 673 -67.37 -1.72 30.95
CA PHE A 673 -65.98 -1.42 30.58
C PHE A 673 -65.31 -0.24 31.31
N GLU A 674 -65.85 0.20 32.47
CA GLU A 674 -65.20 1.24 33.29
C GLU A 674 -64.23 0.67 34.35
N ASP A 675 -64.29 -0.62 34.70
CA ASP A 675 -63.46 -1.20 35.77
C ASP A 675 -62.13 -1.81 35.32
N PHE A 676 -61.92 -2.04 34.02
CA PHE A 676 -60.73 -2.78 33.54
C PHE A 676 -59.45 -1.94 33.48
N PHE A 677 -59.53 -0.61 33.55
CA PHE A 677 -58.36 0.27 33.44
C PHE A 677 -57.90 0.92 34.75
N ASN A 678 -58.58 0.65 35.88
CA ASN A 678 -58.30 1.32 37.16
C ASN A 678 -57.67 0.45 38.27
N SER A 679 -57.33 -0.81 38.01
CA SER A 679 -56.64 -1.62 39.02
C SER A 679 -55.11 -1.58 38.84
N LYS A 680 -54.44 -1.09 39.89
CA LYS A 680 -53.01 -1.31 40.13
C LYS A 680 -52.81 -2.81 40.38
N ASP A 681 -51.69 -3.33 39.89
CA ASP A 681 -51.20 -4.71 40.06
C ASP A 681 -51.65 -5.73 39.00
N SER A 682 -50.83 -5.91 37.97
CA SER A 682 -50.55 -7.22 37.34
C SER A 682 -49.38 -7.10 36.34
N VAL A 683 -48.19 -7.44 36.85
CA VAL A 683 -46.91 -7.56 36.16
C VAL A 683 -46.81 -8.94 35.50
N PHE A 684 -46.40 -9.05 34.22
CA PHE A 684 -45.54 -10.17 33.75
C PHE A 684 -44.70 -9.79 32.51
N ILE A 685 -43.43 -9.47 32.78
CA ILE A 685 -42.16 -9.86 32.12
C ILE A 685 -42.05 -9.76 30.58
N LEU A 686 -41.36 -8.71 30.11
CA LEU A 686 -40.09 -8.80 29.36
C LEU A 686 -39.35 -7.44 29.48
N ASN A 687 -38.39 -7.39 30.40
CA ASN A 687 -37.46 -6.29 30.67
C ASN A 687 -36.28 -6.44 29.67
N THR A 688 -35.93 -5.48 28.81
CA THR A 688 -35.11 -4.27 29.05
C THR A 688 -35.29 -3.32 27.84
N THR A 689 -35.62 -2.04 27.95
CA THR A 689 -34.66 -0.93 28.15
C THR A 689 -35.44 0.35 28.49
N THR A 690 -34.95 1.02 29.52
CA THR A 690 -35.57 2.11 30.27
C THR A 690 -35.75 3.41 29.49
N LEU A 691 -36.99 3.92 29.49
CA LEU A 691 -37.37 5.31 29.28
C LEU A 691 -36.83 6.17 30.45
N ILE A 692 -36.08 7.25 30.17
CA ILE A 692 -36.18 8.48 30.98
C ILE A 692 -36.30 9.67 30.02
N THR A 693 -37.56 10.00 29.74
CA THR A 693 -38.04 11.36 29.53
C THR A 693 -37.80 12.18 30.80
N SER A 694 -37.09 13.30 30.72
CA SER A 694 -37.21 14.38 31.73
C SER A 694 -38.17 15.45 31.21
N ARG A 695 -39.16 15.74 32.06
CA ARG A 695 -40.24 16.71 31.87
C ARG A 695 -39.70 18.13 31.74
N LEU A 696 -40.19 18.87 30.75
CA LEU A 696 -40.23 20.32 30.76
C LEU A 696 -41.31 20.77 31.75
N VAL A 697 -40.89 21.27 32.92
CA VAL A 697 -41.75 22.12 33.77
C VAL A 697 -41.23 23.55 33.65
N ARG A 698 -42.13 24.45 33.24
CA ARG A 698 -41.94 25.90 33.19
C ARG A 698 -41.80 26.44 34.62
N GLY A 699 -40.69 27.07 34.96
CA GLY A 699 -40.56 27.81 36.22
C GLY A 699 -39.12 28.21 36.59
N GLN A 700 -38.79 29.48 36.36
CA GLN A 700 -37.77 30.34 37.00
C GLN A 700 -36.29 29.87 37.18
N ASN A 701 -35.40 30.67 36.57
CA ASN A 701 -34.04 31.08 36.98
C ASN A 701 -33.01 30.08 37.53
N ARG A 702 -31.94 29.88 36.74
CA ARG A 702 -30.56 29.39 37.05
C ARG A 702 -30.43 28.08 37.84
N VAL A 703 -29.93 27.03 37.17
CA VAL A 703 -29.19 25.95 37.82
C VAL A 703 -27.88 25.69 37.06
N THR A 704 -26.79 25.87 37.78
CA THR A 704 -25.40 25.55 37.44
C THR A 704 -25.20 24.03 37.54
N CYS A 705 -24.69 23.39 36.47
CA CYS A 705 -24.24 22.00 36.56
C CYS A 705 -22.79 21.95 37.03
N VAL A 706 -22.58 21.54 38.29
CA VAL A 706 -21.30 21.03 38.79
C VAL A 706 -21.23 19.54 38.42
N PHE A 707 -20.26 19.15 37.60
CA PHE A 707 -19.97 17.74 37.33
C PHE A 707 -18.90 17.23 38.30
N SER A 708 -19.23 16.17 39.04
CA SER A 708 -18.27 15.34 39.78
C SER A 708 -17.62 14.34 38.81
N PRO A 709 -16.29 14.18 38.79
CA PRO A 709 -15.62 13.35 37.81
C PRO A 709 -15.39 11.95 38.37
N GLN A 710 -16.00 10.93 37.76
CA GLN A 710 -15.46 9.57 37.86
C GLN A 710 -15.90 8.74 36.65
N LEU A 711 -14.89 8.20 35.96
CA LEU A 711 -14.94 7.26 34.83
C LEU A 711 -15.51 7.85 33.54
N PHE A 712 -14.66 8.41 32.67
CA PHE A 712 -14.60 8.18 31.21
C PHE A 712 -13.44 9.01 30.63
N SER A 713 -12.62 8.38 29.77
CA SER A 713 -11.35 8.91 29.25
C SER A 713 -11.52 9.99 28.17
N SER A 714 -10.47 10.80 28.02
CA SER A 714 -10.34 12.09 27.32
C SER A 714 -10.54 12.14 25.79
N SER A 715 -11.23 11.19 25.17
CA SER A 715 -11.39 11.13 23.70
C SER A 715 -12.69 11.74 23.17
N PHE A 716 -13.65 12.10 24.03
CA PHE A 716 -14.97 12.59 23.60
C PHE A 716 -15.06 14.13 23.54
N MET A 717 -14.23 14.85 24.29
CA MET A 717 -14.24 16.33 24.30
C MET A 717 -13.58 16.96 23.06
N THR A 718 -12.72 16.23 22.35
CA THR A 718 -12.06 16.71 21.13
C THR A 718 -12.99 16.70 19.92
N TRP A 719 -14.06 15.91 19.94
CA TRP A 719 -15.02 15.80 18.83
C TRP A 719 -16.06 16.95 18.84
N LEU A 720 -16.49 17.41 20.02
CA LEU A 720 -17.44 18.53 20.14
C LEU A 720 -16.86 19.90 19.71
N SER A 721 -15.54 20.05 19.74
CA SER A 721 -14.85 21.27 19.28
C SER A 721 -14.75 21.37 17.76
N CYS A 722 -14.79 20.24 17.05
CA CYS A 722 -14.73 20.19 15.59
C CYS A 722 -16.13 20.41 14.96
N ALA A 723 -17.18 19.87 15.58
CA ALA A 723 -18.56 20.03 15.10
C ALA A 723 -19.12 21.47 15.27
N ARG A 724 -18.56 22.28 16.17
CA ARG A 724 -19.02 23.66 16.40
C ARG A 724 -18.57 24.67 15.33
N ARG A 725 -17.61 24.34 14.46
CA ARG A 725 -17.13 25.26 13.40
C ARG A 725 -17.88 25.17 12.07
N GLN A 726 -18.77 24.20 11.87
CA GLN A 726 -19.56 24.08 10.64
C GLN A 726 -20.99 24.63 10.71
N LEU A 727 -21.44 25.17 11.85
CA LEU A 727 -22.82 25.66 12.03
C LEU A 727 -22.98 27.19 12.03
N SER A 728 -21.98 27.95 11.54
CA SER A 728 -22.06 29.42 11.48
C SER A 728 -22.50 30.00 10.14
N TYR A 729 -22.86 29.17 9.15
CA TYR A 729 -23.38 29.65 7.87
C TYR A 729 -24.76 29.04 7.61
N LEU A 730 -25.80 29.60 8.22
CA LEU A 730 -27.20 29.49 7.77
C LEU A 730 -28.04 30.51 8.56
N ARG A 731 -28.08 31.74 8.07
CA ARG A 731 -29.13 32.73 8.36
C ARG A 731 -29.55 33.39 7.05
N LEU A 732 -30.83 33.79 7.01
CA LEU A 732 -31.64 34.39 5.92
C LEU A 732 -32.46 33.33 5.12
N PHE A 733 -33.66 32.92 5.56
CA PHE A 733 -35.03 33.51 5.50
C PHE A 733 -35.90 32.83 4.39
N PRO A 734 -37.25 32.90 4.40
CA PRO A 734 -38.21 32.12 5.19
C PRO A 734 -39.15 31.22 4.34
N SER A 735 -39.87 30.28 4.98
CA SER A 735 -41.07 29.59 4.42
C SER A 735 -42.30 30.54 4.44
N PRO A 736 -43.43 30.34 3.70
CA PRO A 736 -44.26 29.13 3.84
C PRO A 736 -45.11 28.63 2.61
N CYS A 737 -45.50 27.35 2.71
CA CYS A 737 -46.82 26.76 2.38
C CYS A 737 -47.32 26.54 0.91
N PHE A 738 -47.52 25.24 0.62
CA PHE A 738 -48.73 24.55 0.10
C PHE A 738 -49.32 24.74 -1.32
N LEU A 739 -49.73 23.56 -1.87
CA LEU A 739 -50.83 23.20 -2.78
C LEU A 739 -50.60 22.99 -4.31
N PHE A 740 -50.69 21.69 -4.69
CA PHE A 740 -51.54 21.05 -5.73
C PHE A 740 -51.62 21.54 -7.21
N LEU A 741 -51.44 20.53 -8.10
CA LEU A 741 -52.12 20.24 -9.39
C LEU A 741 -51.64 20.82 -10.75
N ARG A 742 -51.21 19.86 -11.60
CA ARG A 742 -51.63 19.54 -13.00
C ARG A 742 -51.36 20.49 -14.20
N PHE A 743 -50.88 19.83 -15.27
CA PHE A 743 -50.94 20.08 -16.73
C PHE A 743 -49.93 21.04 -17.42
N PHE A 744 -49.26 20.49 -18.45
CA PHE A 744 -48.44 21.08 -19.53
C PHE A 744 -49.26 22.03 -20.46
N PRO A 745 -48.69 22.66 -21.53
CA PRO A 745 -47.41 23.35 -21.75
C PRO A 745 -47.61 24.75 -22.40
N SER A 746 -46.51 25.46 -22.73
CA SER A 746 -46.30 26.30 -23.95
C SER A 746 -45.87 27.77 -23.74
N LEU A 747 -44.70 28.07 -24.33
CA LEU A 747 -44.34 29.26 -25.13
C LEU A 747 -44.15 30.66 -24.48
N ARG A 748 -42.87 31.09 -24.59
CA ARG A 748 -42.35 32.39 -25.08
C ARG A 748 -42.84 33.70 -24.42
N PHE A 749 -41.94 34.47 -23.82
CA PHE A 749 -41.12 35.53 -24.45
C PHE A 749 -40.31 36.30 -23.38
N CYS A 750 -39.10 36.71 -23.76
CA CYS A 750 -38.14 37.63 -23.14
C CYS A 750 -38.71 39.05 -22.82
N PRO A 751 -37.89 40.06 -22.45
CA PRO A 751 -36.84 40.20 -21.42
C PRO A 751 -36.97 41.53 -20.62
N GLY A 752 -36.07 41.81 -19.68
CA GLY A 752 -35.53 43.17 -19.54
C GLY A 752 -35.34 43.76 -18.15
N LEU A 753 -34.19 44.45 -18.04
CA LEU A 753 -33.77 45.52 -17.12
C LEU A 753 -33.22 45.06 -15.75
N HIS A 754 -31.91 45.10 -15.51
CA HIS A 754 -30.90 46.19 -15.46
C HIS A 754 -30.72 46.85 -14.08
N PHE A 755 -29.49 46.65 -13.59
CA PHE A 755 -28.57 47.53 -12.85
C PHE A 755 -28.71 47.85 -11.36
N SER A 756 -27.58 47.56 -10.69
CA SER A 756 -26.85 48.30 -9.63
C SER A 756 -27.53 48.42 -8.26
N ILE A 757 -26.88 48.13 -7.14
CA ILE A 757 -25.47 48.33 -6.74
C ILE A 757 -24.85 47.04 -6.18
#